data_AF-A0A1B8NY51-F1
#
_entry.id   AF-A0A1B8NY51-F1
#
_cell.length_a   1.000
_cell.length_b   1.000
_cell.length_c   1.000
_cell.angle_alpha   90.00
_cell.angle_beta   90.00
_cell.angle_gamma   90.00
#
_symmetry.space_group_name_H-M   'P 1'
#
loop_
_entity.id
_entity.type
_entity.pdbx_description
1 polymer ?
#
loop_
_entity_poly.entity_id
_entity_poly.type
_entity_poly.pdbx_seq_one_letter_code
_entity_poly.pdbx_strand_id
1 'polypeptide(L)'
;MPWVEYLPESGCFLLEDSVSVGVVAEVIPIPTEGRSEVALEALRDQIEAALQDSLPENDDYQWVVQLYCRDETDPREDLEALADYARPEIRDSQYTQDWLRSMEGHLRAIAKPGGLFVDDVVTQVAWRGQTRRTRLVLYRWERTVKGKQQGRIGERNKGLPPEQAVNYVFDRLETALQNAELRLKRYDAREFHRWMMPRFNPRPRYSPDDPQRFYDVFDYPGDDQAALMGYDLAEGMLASSPRGDVETGYWYFDGMPHTCVTVEELRQAPKVGHVTGEVARGDGRIRNALMDQLPEGTEMCLTMVAVPQEPLEQHIDTLKDKAHGNSIASEKIREDCKRARSFLGDNHKLYQASLVFYVDGRDESHLEDRLMRLTTQLTNANLKPTEPEDEIAGLNTYLRWLPMNFQPELDRKNRWYTQYHFVQHLANLSPLFGRARGTGNPGITFFNRGGGTVSFDPLNSDDRQANAHMLFFGPTGAGKSATLNSVLAQMMALHRPRTFIIEKGNSFGLLADYFERMGLTVNKVKLAPGSGVRLSPFFEAHRLLETEEEAKRVERDRNDQQEGLATDPDTLVNNAEEEEERNILGEMEITARLMITGGDPKEEALFRRADQRMVRDAIYRGARYAVDAGRQCLTEDVRQGFRDIANDPETPEEGRRRAYQMGEAMGLFVDGFDGQVFNRPGEPWPECDVTIIDLAHYANEGYEAQLALSVISITNVITAMAERINTAGDRSCRSSMSVTS
;
A
#
# COMPACT_ATOMS: atom_id res chain seq x y z
N MET A 1 -16.72 20.77 -25.79
CA MET A 1 -16.46 20.05 -24.52
C MET A 1 -16.87 20.98 -23.40
N PRO A 2 -17.34 20.48 -22.24
CA PRO A 2 -17.96 21.35 -21.23
C PRO A 2 -16.96 22.11 -20.36
N TRP A 3 -15.68 21.75 -20.37
CA TRP A 3 -14.57 22.47 -19.73
C TRP A 3 -13.74 23.20 -20.79
N VAL A 4 -13.23 24.38 -20.46
CA VAL A 4 -12.48 25.27 -21.39
C VAL A 4 -11.05 25.49 -20.90
N GLU A 5 -10.86 25.76 -19.62
CA GLU A 5 -9.56 26.12 -19.05
C GLU A 5 -9.45 25.63 -17.61
N TYR A 6 -8.23 25.35 -17.14
CA TYR A 6 -7.93 25.14 -15.73
C TYR A 6 -7.43 26.44 -15.11
N LEU A 7 -7.94 26.78 -13.93
CA LEU A 7 -7.62 28.00 -13.18
C LEU A 7 -6.66 27.62 -12.04
N PRO A 8 -5.33 27.81 -12.16
CA PRO A 8 -4.37 27.31 -11.17
C PRO A 8 -4.50 27.98 -9.79
N GLU A 9 -4.89 29.26 -9.75
CA GLU A 9 -5.03 30.01 -8.50
C GLU A 9 -6.15 29.49 -7.61
N SER A 10 -7.26 29.04 -8.21
CA SER A 10 -8.42 28.49 -7.50
C SER A 10 -8.52 26.98 -7.54
N GLY A 11 -7.68 26.32 -8.36
CA GLY A 11 -7.69 24.88 -8.62
C GLY A 11 -8.96 24.38 -9.30
N CYS A 12 -9.64 25.23 -10.07
CA CYS A 12 -10.96 24.97 -10.65
C CYS A 12 -10.91 24.80 -12.17
N PHE A 13 -11.84 24.06 -12.74
CA PHE A 13 -12.05 23.97 -14.19
C PHE A 13 -13.18 24.90 -14.60
N LEU A 14 -12.89 25.85 -15.50
CA LEU A 14 -13.87 26.77 -16.06
C LEU A 14 -14.73 26.05 -17.11
N LEU A 15 -16.05 26.20 -17.01
CA LEU A 15 -16.98 25.57 -17.94
C LEU A 15 -17.26 26.42 -19.19
N GLU A 16 -17.92 25.82 -20.19
CA GLU A 16 -18.19 26.44 -21.49
C GLU A 16 -19.04 27.74 -21.44
N ASP A 17 -19.77 27.98 -20.36
CA ASP A 17 -20.48 29.24 -20.14
C ASP A 17 -19.58 30.38 -19.64
N SER A 18 -18.29 30.10 -19.44
CA SER A 18 -17.26 31.03 -18.95
C SER A 18 -17.56 31.64 -17.58
N VAL A 19 -18.42 30.99 -16.77
CA VAL A 19 -18.80 31.47 -15.44
C VAL A 19 -18.84 30.33 -14.43
N SER A 20 -19.43 29.21 -14.83
CA SER A 20 -19.54 28.03 -13.99
C SER A 20 -18.19 27.35 -13.85
N VAL A 21 -17.97 26.70 -12.72
CA VAL A 21 -16.71 26.00 -12.44
C VAL A 21 -16.95 24.65 -11.77
N GLY A 22 -15.97 23.76 -11.90
CA GLY A 22 -15.94 22.47 -11.24
C GLY A 22 -14.59 22.14 -10.62
N VAL A 23 -14.57 21.13 -9.76
CA VAL A 23 -13.37 20.56 -9.14
C VAL A 23 -13.37 19.06 -9.35
N VAL A 24 -12.19 18.51 -9.60
CA VAL A 24 -11.95 17.08 -9.75
C VAL A 24 -10.96 16.64 -8.68
N ALA A 25 -11.17 15.46 -8.10
CA ALA A 25 -10.23 14.81 -7.20
C ALA A 25 -10.23 13.30 -7.41
N GLU A 26 -9.07 12.66 -7.32
CA GLU A 26 -9.00 11.21 -7.12
C GLU A 26 -9.37 10.87 -5.69
N VAL A 27 -10.13 9.79 -5.54
CA VAL A 27 -10.49 9.22 -4.25
C VAL A 27 -9.80 7.88 -4.10
N ILE A 28 -9.02 7.73 -3.04
CA ILE A 28 -8.47 6.43 -2.63
C ILE A 28 -9.55 5.74 -1.79
N PRO A 29 -10.13 4.63 -2.29
CA PRO A 29 -11.30 4.03 -1.67
C PRO A 29 -10.97 3.29 -0.37
N ILE A 30 -12.00 3.09 0.45
CA ILE A 30 -11.93 2.29 1.68
C ILE A 30 -11.79 0.81 1.31
N PRO A 31 -10.79 0.08 1.84
CA PRO A 31 -10.66 -1.35 1.61
C PRO A 31 -11.82 -2.13 2.23
N THR A 32 -12.51 -2.93 1.42
CA THR A 32 -13.56 -3.84 1.93
C THR A 32 -12.99 -5.17 2.44
N GLU A 33 -11.77 -5.51 2.02
CA GLU A 33 -11.10 -6.75 2.36
C GLU A 33 -10.84 -6.87 3.86
N GLY A 34 -11.25 -7.98 4.47
CA GLY A 34 -11.00 -8.27 5.88
C GLY A 34 -11.85 -7.50 6.89
N ARG A 35 -12.74 -6.59 6.45
CA ARG A 35 -13.69 -5.88 7.31
C ARG A 35 -14.98 -6.69 7.52
N SER A 36 -15.61 -6.53 8.68
CA SER A 36 -16.94 -7.10 8.96
C SER A 36 -18.03 -6.27 8.28
N GLU A 37 -19.18 -6.89 8.02
CA GLU A 37 -20.34 -6.19 7.44
C GLU A 37 -20.77 -4.99 8.29
N VAL A 38 -20.80 -5.15 9.62
CA VAL A 38 -21.12 -4.07 10.57
C VAL A 38 -20.14 -2.89 10.47
N ALA A 39 -18.85 -3.16 10.30
CA ALA A 39 -17.86 -2.09 10.14
C ALA A 39 -18.05 -1.34 8.80
N LEU A 40 -18.40 -2.07 7.74
CA LEU A 40 -18.70 -1.48 6.43
C LEU A 40 -19.99 -0.65 6.45
N GLU A 41 -21.03 -1.10 7.15
CA GLU A 41 -22.27 -0.35 7.35
C GLU A 41 -22.04 0.95 8.13
N ALA A 42 -21.21 0.92 9.18
CA ALA A 42 -20.88 2.13 9.93
C ALA A 42 -20.14 3.18 9.07
N LEU A 43 -19.21 2.74 8.22
CA LEU A 43 -18.50 3.63 7.28
C LEU A 43 -19.44 4.15 6.20
N ARG A 44 -20.36 3.31 5.72
CA ARG A 44 -21.41 3.72 4.79
C ARG A 44 -22.27 4.83 5.40
N ASP A 45 -22.70 4.70 6.66
CA ASP A 45 -23.50 5.73 7.34
C ASP A 45 -22.74 7.06 7.42
N GLN A 46 -21.42 7.02 7.65
CA GLN A 46 -20.57 8.22 7.63
C GLN A 46 -20.47 8.83 6.24
N ILE A 47 -20.33 8.02 5.18
CA ILE A 47 -20.33 8.50 3.79
C ILE A 47 -21.69 9.09 3.41
N GLU A 48 -22.79 8.46 3.81
CA GLU A 48 -24.14 8.97 3.62
C GLU A 48 -24.27 10.36 4.26
N ALA A 49 -23.90 10.50 5.53
CA ALA A 49 -23.91 11.78 6.23
C ALA A 49 -23.01 12.82 5.52
N ALA A 50 -21.81 12.43 5.10
CA ALA A 50 -20.89 13.32 4.38
C ALA A 50 -21.51 13.87 3.09
N LEU A 51 -22.18 13.03 2.29
CA LEU A 51 -22.87 13.46 1.07
C LEU A 51 -24.08 14.34 1.36
N GLN A 52 -24.90 13.97 2.35
CA GLN A 52 -26.13 14.69 2.69
C GLN A 52 -25.91 16.05 3.34
N ASP A 53 -24.86 16.18 4.15
CA ASP A 53 -24.63 17.37 4.94
C ASP A 53 -23.79 18.37 4.17
N SER A 54 -22.82 17.92 3.38
CA SER A 54 -21.85 18.81 2.72
C SER A 54 -22.44 19.56 1.53
N LEU A 55 -23.39 18.96 0.80
CA LEU A 55 -23.94 19.50 -0.44
C LEU A 55 -25.15 20.42 -0.18
N PRO A 56 -25.10 21.70 -0.58
CA PRO A 56 -26.26 22.59 -0.48
C PRO A 56 -27.40 22.13 -1.40
N GLU A 57 -28.62 22.12 -0.86
CA GLU A 57 -29.82 21.69 -1.59
C GLU A 57 -30.57 22.90 -2.18
N ASN A 58 -30.08 23.41 -3.30
CA ASN A 58 -30.68 24.58 -3.95
C ASN A 58 -31.91 24.21 -4.79
N ASP A 59 -32.93 25.09 -4.82
CA ASP A 59 -34.12 24.88 -5.65
C ASP A 59 -33.82 24.88 -7.16
N ASP A 60 -32.93 25.79 -7.56
CA ASP A 60 -32.50 26.02 -8.94
C ASP A 60 -30.99 25.77 -9.05
N TYR A 61 -30.55 25.20 -10.17
CA TYR A 61 -29.15 24.93 -10.48
C TYR A 61 -28.46 24.19 -9.31
N GLN A 62 -28.92 22.95 -9.06
CA GLN A 62 -28.41 22.11 -7.98
C GLN A 62 -26.91 21.83 -8.12
N TRP A 63 -26.28 21.50 -6.98
CA TRP A 63 -24.95 20.92 -6.97
C TRP A 63 -24.97 19.51 -7.55
N VAL A 64 -23.98 19.20 -8.37
CA VAL A 64 -23.81 17.89 -8.99
C VAL A 64 -22.50 17.27 -8.54
N VAL A 65 -22.58 16.02 -8.10
CA VAL A 65 -21.42 15.17 -7.82
C VAL A 65 -21.43 14.02 -8.81
N GLN A 66 -20.34 13.81 -9.54
CA GLN A 66 -20.14 12.63 -10.39
C GLN A 66 -18.98 11.81 -9.84
N LEU A 67 -19.19 10.50 -9.73
CA LEU A 67 -18.16 9.55 -9.34
C LEU A 67 -17.85 8.64 -10.53
N TYR A 68 -16.63 8.73 -11.04
CA TYR A 68 -16.12 7.88 -12.12
C TYR A 68 -15.24 6.78 -11.56
N CYS A 69 -15.31 5.58 -12.12
CA CYS A 69 -14.44 4.47 -11.76
C CYS A 69 -14.02 3.68 -12.99
N ARG A 70 -12.71 3.52 -13.19
CA ARG A 70 -12.13 2.75 -14.30
C ARG A 70 -10.88 2.02 -13.84
N ASP A 71 -10.65 0.82 -14.38
CA ASP A 71 -9.38 0.12 -14.25
C ASP A 71 -8.42 0.63 -15.34
N GLU A 72 -7.31 1.24 -14.91
CA GLU A 72 -6.34 1.91 -15.78
C GLU A 72 -5.00 1.19 -15.80
N THR A 73 -4.31 1.29 -16.93
CA THR A 73 -3.05 0.57 -17.17
C THR A 73 -1.87 1.49 -17.43
N ASP A 74 -2.08 2.80 -17.28
CA ASP A 74 -1.05 3.81 -17.43
C ASP A 74 -0.09 3.75 -16.23
N PRO A 75 1.19 3.36 -16.43
CA PRO A 75 2.14 3.20 -15.35
C PRO A 75 2.80 4.50 -14.92
N ARG A 76 2.57 5.63 -15.63
CA ARG A 76 3.34 6.88 -15.45
C ARG A 76 3.35 7.37 -14.02
N GLU A 77 2.19 7.44 -13.37
CA GLU A 77 2.12 7.93 -11.99
C GLU A 77 2.81 7.00 -10.99
N ASP A 78 2.67 5.67 -11.15
CA ASP A 78 3.35 4.70 -10.28
C ASP A 78 4.88 4.79 -10.46
N LEU A 79 5.36 5.02 -11.69
CA LEU A 79 6.78 5.19 -12.01
C LEU A 79 7.34 6.53 -11.52
N GLU A 80 6.61 7.62 -11.71
CA GLU A 80 6.94 8.95 -11.18
C GLU A 80 7.03 8.88 -9.64
N ALA A 81 6.05 8.27 -8.97
CA ALA A 81 6.06 8.07 -7.53
C ALA A 81 7.28 7.27 -7.05
N LEU A 82 7.64 6.18 -7.74
CA LEU A 82 8.83 5.38 -7.41
C LEU A 82 10.13 6.17 -7.59
N ALA A 83 10.26 6.91 -8.68
CA ALA A 83 11.45 7.72 -8.96
C ALA A 83 11.62 8.87 -7.95
N ASP A 84 10.51 9.53 -7.58
CA ASP A 84 10.50 10.61 -6.61
C ASP A 84 10.73 10.13 -5.17
N TYR A 85 10.29 8.90 -4.86
CA TYR A 85 10.49 8.31 -3.54
C TYR A 85 11.94 7.85 -3.29
N ALA A 86 12.68 7.52 -4.35
CA ALA A 86 14.09 7.18 -4.23
C ALA A 86 14.89 8.31 -3.58
N ARG A 87 15.70 7.96 -2.56
CA ARG A 87 16.53 8.91 -1.82
C ARG A 87 17.39 9.74 -2.77
N PRO A 88 17.46 11.09 -2.60
CA PRO A 88 18.16 11.97 -3.54
C PRO A 88 19.60 11.58 -3.82
N GLU A 89 20.32 11.03 -2.83
CA GLU A 89 21.75 10.69 -2.95
C GLU A 89 22.01 9.45 -3.82
N ILE A 90 20.99 8.60 -4.03
CA ILE A 90 21.11 7.35 -4.79
C ILE A 90 20.22 7.31 -6.02
N ARG A 91 19.31 8.29 -6.18
CA ARG A 91 18.35 8.37 -7.28
C ARG A 91 19.01 8.18 -8.65
N ASP A 92 20.15 8.83 -8.87
CA ASP A 92 20.90 8.78 -10.12
C ASP A 92 21.97 7.65 -10.16
N SER A 93 21.99 6.78 -9.14
CA SER A 93 22.92 5.66 -9.11
C SER A 93 22.60 4.66 -10.23
N GLN A 94 23.63 3.98 -10.74
CA GLN A 94 23.48 2.99 -11.80
C GLN A 94 22.45 1.91 -11.45
N TYR A 95 22.49 1.41 -10.20
CA TYR A 95 21.55 0.41 -9.71
C TYR A 95 20.11 0.92 -9.66
N THR A 96 19.85 2.07 -9.05
CA THR A 96 18.50 2.63 -8.93
C THR A 96 17.88 2.89 -10.31
N GLN A 97 18.66 3.46 -11.23
CA GLN A 97 18.19 3.71 -12.61
C GLN A 97 17.93 2.41 -13.38
N ASP A 98 18.73 1.36 -13.17
CA ASP A 98 18.49 0.05 -13.79
C ASP A 98 17.24 -0.63 -13.23
N TRP A 99 17.06 -0.56 -11.92
CA TRP A 99 15.88 -1.09 -11.25
C TRP A 99 14.60 -0.37 -11.71
N LEU A 100 14.60 0.97 -11.79
CA LEU A 100 13.46 1.74 -12.29
C LEU A 100 13.08 1.36 -13.74
N ARG A 101 14.07 1.20 -14.64
CA ARG A 101 13.82 0.71 -16.01
C ARG A 101 13.28 -0.70 -16.03
N SER A 102 13.78 -1.59 -15.18
CA SER A 102 13.25 -2.95 -15.05
C SER A 102 11.80 -2.93 -14.55
N MET A 103 11.48 -2.05 -13.61
CA MET A 103 10.12 -1.92 -13.08
C MET A 103 9.16 -1.33 -14.11
N GLU A 104 9.58 -0.35 -14.91
CA GLU A 104 8.82 0.11 -16.08
C GLU A 104 8.51 -1.05 -17.03
N GLY A 105 9.52 -1.83 -17.40
CA GLY A 105 9.35 -3.01 -18.24
C GLY A 105 8.37 -4.03 -17.63
N HIS A 106 8.44 -4.22 -16.31
CA HIS A 106 7.56 -5.11 -15.58
C HIS A 106 6.10 -4.64 -15.61
N LEU A 107 5.83 -3.38 -15.22
CA LEU A 107 4.49 -2.80 -15.20
C LEU A 107 3.83 -2.86 -16.59
N ARG A 108 4.58 -2.50 -17.64
CA ARG A 108 4.10 -2.62 -19.03
C ARG A 108 3.81 -4.08 -19.42
N ALA A 109 4.62 -5.03 -18.95
CA ALA A 109 4.46 -6.45 -19.28
C ALA A 109 3.23 -7.09 -18.62
N ILE A 110 2.91 -6.72 -17.37
CA ILE A 110 1.76 -7.25 -16.64
C ILE A 110 0.44 -6.56 -17.04
N ALA A 111 0.51 -5.38 -17.66
CA ALA A 111 -0.63 -4.59 -18.09
C ALA A 111 -1.15 -4.96 -19.50
N LYS A 112 -0.80 -6.12 -20.05
CA LYS A 112 -1.24 -6.54 -21.40
C LYS A 112 -2.76 -6.75 -21.50
N PRO A 113 -3.40 -6.39 -22.63
CA PRO A 113 -4.82 -6.68 -22.86
C PRO A 113 -5.14 -8.18 -22.74
N GLY A 114 -6.29 -8.51 -22.15
CA GLY A 114 -6.69 -9.90 -21.86
C GLY A 114 -6.05 -10.53 -20.61
N GLY A 115 -5.16 -9.81 -19.91
CA GLY A 115 -4.52 -10.25 -18.67
C GLY A 115 -3.29 -11.14 -18.84
N LEU A 116 -2.57 -11.36 -17.74
CA LEU A 116 -1.34 -12.15 -17.67
C LEU A 116 -1.63 -13.64 -17.43
N PHE A 117 -2.59 -13.94 -16.56
CA PHE A 117 -3.08 -15.29 -16.25
C PHE A 117 -4.52 -15.23 -15.76
N VAL A 118 -5.22 -16.37 -15.72
CA VAL A 118 -6.55 -16.48 -15.11
C VAL A 118 -6.39 -17.05 -13.70
N ASP A 119 -6.89 -16.34 -12.70
CA ASP A 119 -6.94 -16.84 -11.32
C ASP A 119 -8.19 -17.71 -11.15
N ASP A 120 -8.01 -19.02 -11.20
CA ASP A 120 -9.09 -20.02 -11.08
C ASP A 120 -9.43 -20.35 -9.62
N VAL A 121 -8.66 -19.85 -8.65
CA VAL A 121 -8.79 -20.22 -7.23
C VAL A 121 -9.67 -19.24 -6.46
N VAL A 122 -9.45 -17.94 -6.64
CA VAL A 122 -10.07 -16.90 -5.79
C VAL A 122 -10.99 -15.98 -6.58
N THR A 123 -10.50 -15.33 -7.63
CA THR A 123 -11.26 -14.29 -8.32
C THR A 123 -12.05 -14.80 -9.52
N GLN A 124 -11.63 -15.91 -10.14
CA GLN A 124 -12.20 -16.48 -11.38
C GLN A 124 -12.22 -15.51 -12.57
N VAL A 125 -11.29 -14.56 -12.60
CA VAL A 125 -11.13 -13.59 -13.68
C VAL A 125 -9.69 -13.57 -14.18
N ALA A 126 -9.47 -12.93 -15.33
CA ALA A 126 -8.13 -12.66 -15.83
C ALA A 126 -7.46 -11.60 -14.96
N TRP A 127 -6.32 -11.95 -14.35
CA TRP A 127 -5.50 -11.01 -13.60
C TRP A 127 -4.64 -10.19 -14.55
N ARG A 128 -4.61 -8.88 -14.35
CA ARG A 128 -3.85 -7.91 -15.16
C ARG A 128 -3.30 -6.83 -14.24
N GLY A 129 -2.08 -6.36 -14.45
CA GLY A 129 -1.57 -5.18 -13.76
C GLY A 129 -2.36 -3.94 -14.19
N GLN A 130 -3.15 -3.39 -13.28
CA GLN A 130 -4.03 -2.25 -13.52
C GLN A 130 -4.46 -1.61 -12.20
N THR A 131 -4.60 -0.30 -12.20
CA THR A 131 -5.01 0.46 -11.02
C THR A 131 -6.45 0.89 -11.17
N ARG A 132 -7.31 0.45 -10.25
CA ARG A 132 -8.69 0.96 -10.15
C ARG A 132 -8.66 2.38 -9.61
N ARG A 133 -9.01 3.36 -10.44
CA ARG A 133 -9.04 4.77 -10.05
C ARG A 133 -10.46 5.27 -9.95
N THR A 134 -10.76 5.89 -8.81
CA THR A 134 -12.02 6.56 -8.54
C THR A 134 -11.82 8.07 -8.60
N ARG A 135 -12.69 8.78 -9.30
CA ARG A 135 -12.63 10.25 -9.45
C ARG A 135 -13.94 10.87 -9.05
N LEU A 136 -13.86 11.87 -8.17
CA LEU A 136 -14.96 12.71 -7.73
C LEU A 136 -14.90 14.02 -8.50
N VAL A 137 -16.02 14.37 -9.12
CA VAL A 137 -16.22 15.63 -9.82
C VAL A 137 -17.35 16.38 -9.12
N LEU A 138 -17.08 17.56 -8.59
CA LEU A 138 -18.07 18.44 -7.95
C LEU A 138 -18.17 19.73 -8.74
N TYR A 139 -19.38 20.09 -9.14
CA TYR A 139 -19.60 21.32 -9.91
C TYR A 139 -21.01 21.85 -9.72
N ARG A 140 -21.19 23.08 -10.18
CA ARG A 140 -22.49 23.74 -10.26
C ARG A 140 -22.54 24.64 -11.48
N TRP A 141 -23.61 24.51 -12.25
CA TRP A 141 -23.93 25.46 -13.31
C TRP A 141 -24.54 26.72 -12.72
N GLU A 142 -24.15 27.89 -13.20
CA GLU A 142 -24.70 29.17 -12.77
C GLU A 142 -25.76 29.67 -13.75
N ARG A 143 -26.65 30.52 -13.25
CA ARG A 143 -27.71 31.10 -14.07
C ARG A 143 -27.16 32.15 -15.03
N THR A 144 -27.03 31.79 -16.30
CA THR A 144 -26.64 32.69 -17.39
C THR A 144 -27.84 33.00 -18.30
N VAL A 145 -28.26 34.28 -18.38
CA VAL A 145 -29.19 34.75 -19.43
C VAL A 145 -28.54 35.92 -20.16
N LYS A 146 -28.27 35.77 -21.46
CA LYS A 146 -27.63 36.77 -22.33
C LYS A 146 -26.32 37.36 -21.76
N GLY A 147 -25.43 36.50 -21.24
CA GLY A 147 -24.06 36.88 -20.85
C GLY A 147 -23.96 37.87 -19.67
N LYS A 148 -25.01 38.01 -18.85
CA LYS A 148 -24.96 38.77 -17.59
C LYS A 148 -25.55 37.94 -16.46
N GLN A 149 -24.82 37.86 -15.34
CA GLN A 149 -25.36 37.37 -14.07
C GLN A 149 -26.53 38.26 -13.65
N GLN A 150 -27.68 37.66 -13.36
CA GLN A 150 -28.78 38.36 -12.68
C GLN A 150 -29.24 37.48 -11.52
N GLY A 151 -28.92 37.90 -10.29
CA GLY A 151 -29.65 37.42 -9.10
C GLY A 151 -31.12 37.79 -9.23
N ARG A 152 -32.03 37.00 -8.64
CA ARG A 152 -33.45 37.37 -8.59
C ARG A 152 -33.56 38.76 -7.93
N ILE A 153 -34.45 39.62 -8.46
CA ILE A 153 -34.81 40.88 -7.79
C ILE A 153 -35.40 40.52 -6.42
N GLY A 154 -34.60 40.68 -5.36
CA GLY A 154 -34.95 40.29 -3.98
C GLY A 154 -33.90 39.45 -3.26
N GLU A 155 -33.00 38.77 -3.98
CA GLU A 155 -31.87 38.04 -3.38
C GLU A 155 -30.75 39.04 -3.05
N ARG A 156 -30.78 39.56 -1.82
CA ARG A 156 -29.70 40.34 -1.19
C ARG A 156 -28.49 39.48 -0.78
N ASN A 157 -28.25 38.32 -1.41
CA ASN A 157 -27.03 37.58 -1.16
C ASN A 157 -25.92 38.06 -2.09
N LYS A 158 -24.95 38.78 -1.51
CA LYS A 158 -23.57 38.78 -1.97
C LYS A 158 -23.10 37.31 -1.96
N GLY A 159 -23.40 36.56 -3.02
CA GLY A 159 -22.89 35.20 -3.18
C GLY A 159 -21.36 35.22 -3.24
N LEU A 160 -20.74 34.18 -2.70
CA LEU A 160 -19.32 33.92 -3.00
C LEU A 160 -19.17 33.81 -4.53
N PRO A 161 -18.05 34.29 -5.10
CA PRO A 161 -17.69 33.99 -6.49
C PRO A 161 -17.77 32.47 -6.76
N PRO A 162 -18.10 32.01 -7.98
CA PRO A 162 -18.30 30.59 -8.28
C PRO A 162 -17.14 29.70 -7.82
N GLU A 163 -15.89 30.14 -8.04
CA GLU A 163 -14.67 29.48 -7.58
C GLU A 163 -14.62 29.31 -6.05
N GLN A 164 -14.95 30.37 -5.30
CA GLN A 164 -14.99 30.32 -3.84
C GLN A 164 -16.15 29.46 -3.33
N ALA A 165 -17.30 29.47 -4.01
CA ALA A 165 -18.45 28.66 -3.65
C ALA A 165 -18.16 27.16 -3.83
N VAL A 166 -17.58 26.78 -4.98
CA VAL A 166 -17.17 25.40 -5.28
C VAL A 166 -16.11 24.92 -4.31
N ASN A 167 -15.09 25.73 -4.04
CA ASN A 167 -14.05 25.38 -3.06
C ASN A 167 -14.64 25.20 -1.65
N TYR A 168 -15.52 26.10 -1.20
CA TYR A 168 -16.16 25.95 0.11
C TYR A 168 -16.96 24.64 0.26
N VAL A 169 -17.70 24.24 -0.78
CA VAL A 169 -18.46 22.98 -0.76
C VAL A 169 -17.53 21.77 -0.88
N PHE A 170 -16.49 21.87 -1.71
CA PHE A 170 -15.48 20.83 -1.87
C PHE A 170 -14.73 20.57 -0.56
N ASP A 171 -14.21 21.61 0.10
CA ASP A 171 -13.44 21.49 1.35
C ASP A 171 -14.28 20.87 2.47
N ARG A 172 -15.57 21.22 2.52
CA ARG A 172 -16.52 20.63 3.46
C ARG A 172 -16.76 19.14 3.18
N LEU A 173 -16.95 18.79 1.90
CA LEU A 173 -17.13 17.40 1.47
C LEU A 173 -15.85 16.58 1.70
N GLU A 174 -14.69 17.12 1.36
CA GLU A 174 -13.39 16.50 1.59
C GLU A 174 -13.18 16.21 3.08
N THR A 175 -13.38 17.21 3.95
CA THR A 175 -13.25 17.03 5.40
C THR A 175 -14.19 15.94 5.92
N ALA A 176 -15.44 15.92 5.44
CA ALA A 176 -16.43 14.92 5.85
C ALA A 176 -16.07 13.51 5.37
N LEU A 177 -15.56 13.37 4.14
CA LEU A 177 -15.11 12.08 3.60
C LEU A 177 -13.81 11.59 4.26
N GLN A 178 -12.89 12.49 4.61
CA GLN A 178 -11.67 12.15 5.35
C GLN A 178 -11.98 11.58 6.74
N ASN A 179 -13.01 12.12 7.41
CA ASN A 179 -13.51 11.54 8.67
C ASN A 179 -14.06 10.12 8.50
N ALA A 180 -14.47 9.75 7.28
CA ALA A 180 -14.90 8.40 6.90
C ALA A 180 -13.74 7.53 6.35
N GLU A 181 -12.48 7.86 6.67
CA GLU A 181 -11.26 7.14 6.24
C GLU A 181 -10.93 7.22 4.73
N LEU A 182 -11.61 8.05 3.95
CA LEU A 182 -11.26 8.28 2.54
C LEU A 182 -10.10 9.27 2.42
N ARG A 183 -9.21 9.06 1.44
CA ARG A 183 -8.20 10.05 1.07
C ARG A 183 -8.53 10.63 -0.29
N LEU A 184 -8.43 11.95 -0.40
CA LEU A 184 -8.68 12.67 -1.64
C LEU A 184 -7.39 13.34 -2.10
N LYS A 185 -7.17 13.35 -3.42
CA LYS A 185 -6.10 14.09 -4.08
C LYS A 185 -6.73 14.94 -5.17
N ARG A 186 -6.74 16.25 -4.98
CA ARG A 186 -7.28 17.20 -5.98
C ARG A 186 -6.46 17.13 -7.26
N TYR A 187 -7.15 17.16 -8.40
CA TYR A 187 -6.53 17.13 -9.72
C TYR A 187 -6.10 18.52 -10.17
N ASP A 188 -4.90 18.58 -10.75
CA ASP A 188 -4.46 19.68 -11.60
C ASP A 188 -4.85 19.47 -13.08
N ALA A 189 -4.45 20.40 -13.95
CA ALA A 189 -4.68 20.29 -15.38
C ALA A 189 -4.01 19.08 -16.02
N ARG A 190 -2.80 18.71 -15.57
CA ARG A 190 -2.03 17.59 -16.11
C ARG A 190 -2.69 16.25 -15.77
N GLU A 191 -3.15 16.09 -14.54
CA GLU A 191 -3.87 14.90 -14.07
C GLU A 191 -5.22 14.73 -14.76
N PHE A 192 -5.98 15.83 -14.90
CA PHE A 192 -7.23 15.82 -15.66
C PHE A 192 -6.98 15.51 -17.15
N HIS A 193 -5.93 16.07 -17.74
CA HIS A 193 -5.51 15.76 -19.10
C HIS A 193 -5.15 14.28 -19.27
N ARG A 194 -4.37 13.70 -18.35
CA ARG A 194 -4.02 12.27 -18.36
C ARG A 194 -5.23 11.35 -18.23
N TRP A 195 -6.25 11.74 -17.48
CA TRP A 195 -7.50 10.99 -17.39
C TRP A 195 -8.31 11.06 -18.70
N MET A 196 -8.45 12.24 -19.29
CA MET A 196 -9.32 12.44 -20.46
C MET A 196 -8.67 12.04 -21.79
N MET A 197 -7.34 12.11 -21.90
CA MET A 197 -6.62 11.83 -23.15
C MET A 197 -6.88 10.43 -23.71
N PRO A 198 -6.77 9.32 -22.93
CA PRO A 198 -7.06 7.98 -23.42
C PRO A 198 -8.53 7.75 -23.79
N ARG A 199 -9.46 8.56 -23.27
CA ARG A 199 -10.88 8.45 -23.61
C ARG A 199 -11.15 8.91 -25.04
N PHE A 200 -10.54 10.03 -25.45
CA PHE A 200 -10.77 10.58 -26.79
C PHE A 200 -9.76 10.12 -27.84
N ASN A 201 -8.64 9.55 -27.40
CA ASN A 201 -7.59 9.05 -28.28
C ASN A 201 -7.24 7.59 -27.96
N PRO A 202 -8.20 6.64 -27.99
CA PRO A 202 -7.97 5.26 -27.57
C PRO A 202 -7.06 4.47 -28.52
N ARG A 203 -6.88 4.93 -29.76
CA ARG A 203 -6.03 4.29 -30.78
C ARG A 203 -5.34 5.35 -31.65
N PRO A 204 -4.45 6.15 -31.07
CA PRO A 204 -3.92 7.34 -31.71
C PRO A 204 -3.09 6.98 -32.95
N ARG A 205 -3.24 7.76 -34.03
CA ARG A 205 -2.54 7.51 -35.31
C ARG A 205 -1.01 7.47 -35.19
N TYR A 206 -0.45 8.20 -34.24
CA TYR A 206 0.99 8.28 -33.99
C TYR A 206 1.58 6.92 -33.58
N SER A 207 0.85 6.15 -32.77
CA SER A 207 1.29 4.85 -32.25
C SER A 207 0.09 3.94 -32.00
N PRO A 208 -0.51 3.36 -33.06
CA PRO A 208 -1.75 2.61 -32.95
C PRO A 208 -1.59 1.29 -32.18
N ASP A 209 -0.40 0.67 -32.25
CA ASP A 209 -0.10 -0.60 -31.57
C ASP A 209 0.35 -0.41 -30.11
N ASP A 210 0.75 0.81 -29.74
CA ASP A 210 1.20 1.16 -28.39
C ASP A 210 0.75 2.60 -28.06
N PRO A 211 -0.53 2.80 -27.69
CA PRO A 211 -1.08 4.12 -27.38
C PRO A 211 -0.33 4.84 -26.26
N GLN A 212 0.32 4.10 -25.35
CA GLN A 212 1.06 4.69 -24.25
C GLN A 212 2.20 5.60 -24.75
N ARG A 213 2.89 5.24 -25.84
CA ARG A 213 3.92 6.11 -26.45
C ARG A 213 3.38 7.45 -26.91
N PHE A 214 2.12 7.49 -27.36
CA PHE A 214 1.47 8.73 -27.71
C PHE A 214 1.18 9.55 -26.45
N TYR A 215 0.63 8.92 -25.40
CA TYR A 215 0.36 9.62 -24.13
C TYR A 215 1.64 10.15 -23.46
N ASP A 216 2.75 9.42 -23.56
CA ASP A 216 4.06 9.82 -23.00
C ASP A 216 4.62 11.08 -23.69
N VAL A 217 4.29 11.31 -24.97
CA VAL A 217 4.75 12.48 -25.76
C VAL A 217 3.76 13.64 -25.69
N PHE A 218 2.47 13.35 -25.75
CA PHE A 218 1.38 14.32 -25.68
C PHE A 218 0.91 14.44 -24.22
N ASP A 219 1.77 14.97 -23.35
CA ASP A 219 1.44 15.35 -21.98
C ASP A 219 1.06 16.84 -21.91
N TYR A 220 0.43 17.26 -20.81
CA TYR A 220 0.02 18.65 -20.63
C TYR A 220 1.25 19.59 -20.61
N PRO A 221 1.23 20.73 -21.33
CA PRO A 221 2.40 21.61 -21.51
C PRO A 221 2.84 22.35 -20.23
N GLY A 222 2.08 22.25 -19.13
CA GLY A 222 2.30 22.95 -17.87
C GLY A 222 1.56 24.28 -17.79
N ASP A 223 1.55 24.89 -16.61
CA ASP A 223 0.78 26.11 -16.33
C ASP A 223 1.56 27.42 -16.59
N ASP A 224 2.74 27.34 -17.22
CA ASP A 224 3.49 28.54 -17.61
C ASP A 224 2.75 29.28 -18.74
N GLN A 225 2.55 30.58 -18.56
CA GLN A 225 1.91 31.46 -19.53
C GLN A 225 2.55 31.40 -20.92
N ALA A 226 3.86 31.16 -21.01
CA ALA A 226 4.55 30.98 -22.29
C ALA A 226 4.22 29.63 -22.97
N ALA A 227 4.03 28.58 -22.17
CA ALA A 227 3.66 27.25 -22.65
C ALA A 227 2.18 27.16 -23.05
N LEU A 228 1.32 27.96 -22.41
CA LEU A 228 -0.12 28.03 -22.67
C LEU A 228 -0.52 29.00 -23.80
N MET A 229 0.43 29.76 -24.37
CA MET A 229 0.10 30.73 -25.42
C MET A 229 -0.49 30.05 -26.66
N GLY A 230 -1.81 30.11 -26.81
CA GLY A 230 -2.56 29.46 -27.89
C GLY A 230 -2.90 27.98 -27.63
N TYR A 231 -2.72 27.49 -26.40
CA TYR A 231 -3.16 26.17 -25.98
C TYR A 231 -4.58 26.27 -25.40
N ASP A 232 -5.50 25.48 -25.95
CA ASP A 232 -6.85 25.29 -25.41
C ASP A 232 -6.93 23.89 -24.78
N LEU A 233 -7.40 23.81 -23.53
CA LEU A 233 -7.41 22.56 -22.77
C LEU A 233 -8.29 21.49 -23.43
N ALA A 234 -9.43 21.89 -24.01
CA ALA A 234 -10.35 20.97 -24.65
C ALA A 234 -9.86 20.51 -26.03
N GLU A 235 -9.32 21.42 -26.84
CA GLU A 235 -8.72 21.09 -28.14
C GLU A 235 -7.47 20.22 -27.96
N GLY A 236 -6.65 20.49 -26.94
CA GLY A 236 -5.46 19.70 -26.60
C GLY A 236 -5.77 18.22 -26.32
N MET A 237 -7.00 17.90 -25.92
CA MET A 237 -7.46 16.54 -25.67
C MET A 237 -7.92 15.77 -26.92
N LEU A 238 -8.02 16.42 -28.09
CA LEU A 238 -8.55 15.85 -29.32
C LEU A 238 -7.46 15.79 -30.40
N ALA A 239 -6.62 14.76 -30.40
CA ALA A 239 -5.60 14.58 -31.43
C ALA A 239 -6.18 14.07 -32.77
N SER A 240 -7.39 13.51 -32.75
CA SER A 240 -8.16 13.19 -33.94
C SER A 240 -9.60 13.71 -33.83
N SER A 241 -10.22 13.98 -34.98
CA SER A 241 -11.61 14.45 -35.01
C SER A 241 -12.57 13.29 -34.71
N PRO A 242 -13.44 13.41 -33.69
CA PRO A 242 -14.45 12.40 -33.42
C PRO A 242 -15.53 12.40 -34.51
N ARG A 243 -16.15 11.24 -34.75
CA ARG A 243 -17.30 11.09 -35.65
C ARG A 243 -18.49 10.53 -34.89
N GLY A 244 -19.63 11.23 -34.91
CA GLY A 244 -20.90 10.68 -34.43
C GLY A 244 -21.65 10.01 -35.56
N ASP A 245 -22.25 8.84 -35.29
CA ASP A 245 -23.14 8.15 -36.21
C ASP A 245 -24.57 8.20 -35.66
N VAL A 246 -25.47 8.86 -36.41
CA VAL A 246 -26.85 9.10 -35.97
C VAL A 246 -27.70 7.85 -36.12
N GLU A 247 -27.39 6.97 -37.08
CA GLU A 247 -28.19 5.77 -37.33
C GLU A 247 -27.95 4.72 -36.24
N THR A 248 -26.69 4.51 -35.86
CA THR A 248 -26.33 3.55 -34.81
C THR A 248 -26.29 4.16 -33.42
N GLY A 249 -26.21 5.49 -33.31
CA GLY A 249 -26.09 6.20 -32.03
C GLY A 249 -24.69 6.13 -31.41
N TYR A 250 -23.67 5.69 -32.17
CA TYR A 250 -22.31 5.50 -31.68
C TYR A 250 -21.39 6.69 -31.95
N TRP A 251 -20.54 6.99 -30.97
CA TRP A 251 -19.39 7.87 -31.15
C TRP A 251 -18.18 7.07 -31.62
N TYR A 252 -17.39 7.65 -32.51
CA TYR A 252 -16.15 7.08 -33.00
C TYR A 252 -14.97 7.96 -32.62
N PHE A 253 -14.09 7.43 -31.78
CA PHE A 253 -12.81 8.03 -31.40
C PHE A 253 -11.69 7.16 -31.97
N ASP A 254 -10.78 7.73 -32.77
CA ASP A 254 -9.76 6.97 -33.52
C ASP A 254 -10.31 5.78 -34.34
N GLY A 255 -11.55 5.90 -34.81
CA GLY A 255 -12.25 4.85 -35.56
C GLY A 255 -12.70 3.65 -34.71
N MET A 256 -12.63 3.74 -33.38
CA MET A 256 -13.23 2.77 -32.46
C MET A 256 -14.63 3.25 -32.04
N PRO A 257 -15.69 2.41 -32.15
CA PRO A 257 -17.03 2.79 -31.71
C PRO A 257 -17.16 2.77 -30.18
N HIS A 258 -17.91 3.73 -29.65
CA HIS A 258 -18.14 3.98 -28.23
C HIS A 258 -19.61 4.28 -27.98
N THR A 259 -20.12 3.81 -26.86
CA THR A 259 -21.45 4.14 -26.36
C THR A 259 -21.47 4.08 -24.83
N CYS A 260 -22.62 4.35 -24.23
CA CYS A 260 -22.84 4.17 -22.80
C CYS A 260 -24.18 3.49 -22.54
N VAL A 261 -24.22 2.69 -21.46
CA VAL A 261 -25.42 1.97 -21.01
C VAL A 261 -25.87 2.57 -19.69
N THR A 262 -27.10 3.09 -19.65
CA THR A 262 -27.74 3.59 -18.44
C THR A 262 -28.39 2.45 -17.66
N VAL A 263 -28.37 2.52 -16.33
CA VAL A 263 -29.15 1.63 -15.46
C VAL A 263 -30.52 2.25 -15.25
N GLU A 264 -31.55 1.56 -15.72
CA GLU A 264 -32.95 2.01 -15.63
C GLU A 264 -33.56 1.72 -14.26
N GLU A 265 -33.20 0.59 -13.65
CA GLU A 265 -33.85 0.13 -12.41
C GLU A 265 -32.88 -0.65 -11.51
N LEU A 266 -32.96 -0.39 -10.20
CA LEU A 266 -32.35 -1.23 -9.17
C LEU A 266 -33.36 -2.28 -8.72
N ARG A 267 -33.15 -3.56 -9.07
CA ARG A 267 -34.11 -4.64 -8.71
C ARG A 267 -34.12 -4.95 -7.22
N GLN A 268 -33.03 -4.65 -6.52
CA GLN A 268 -32.87 -4.83 -5.08
C GLN A 268 -32.09 -3.65 -4.51
N ALA A 269 -32.19 -3.43 -3.20
CA ALA A 269 -31.36 -2.47 -2.50
C ALA A 269 -29.87 -2.87 -2.66
N PRO A 270 -28.99 -1.95 -3.11
CA PRO A 270 -27.58 -2.24 -3.28
C PRO A 270 -26.91 -2.47 -1.92
N LYS A 271 -25.91 -3.34 -1.89
CA LYS A 271 -25.08 -3.61 -0.70
C LYS A 271 -23.89 -2.65 -0.62
N VAL A 272 -23.23 -2.55 0.53
CA VAL A 272 -22.01 -1.73 0.67
C VAL A 272 -20.94 -2.22 -0.31
N GLY A 273 -20.42 -1.32 -1.15
CA GLY A 273 -19.43 -1.66 -2.19
C GLY A 273 -19.99 -2.51 -3.32
N HIS A 274 -21.28 -2.35 -3.67
CA HIS A 274 -22.00 -3.21 -4.63
C HIS A 274 -21.29 -3.40 -5.97
N VAL A 275 -20.59 -2.36 -6.44
CA VAL A 275 -19.93 -2.34 -7.77
C VAL A 275 -18.43 -2.60 -7.67
N THR A 276 -17.76 -1.99 -6.70
CA THR A 276 -16.29 -1.92 -6.63
C THR A 276 -15.66 -2.66 -5.45
N GLY A 277 -16.45 -2.98 -4.43
CA GLY A 277 -16.00 -3.74 -3.25
C GLY A 277 -15.84 -5.22 -3.55
N GLU A 278 -14.93 -5.88 -2.84
CA GLU A 278 -14.80 -7.34 -2.90
C GLU A 278 -15.96 -7.98 -2.13
N VAL A 279 -16.86 -8.65 -2.86
CA VAL A 279 -17.99 -9.38 -2.28
C VAL A 279 -17.70 -10.87 -2.38
N ALA A 280 -17.97 -11.60 -1.29
CA ALA A 280 -17.92 -13.05 -1.28
C ALA A 280 -19.10 -13.63 -2.08
N ARG A 281 -18.82 -14.53 -3.03
CA ARG A 281 -19.85 -15.23 -3.82
C ARG A 281 -19.81 -16.74 -3.55
N GLY A 282 -20.98 -17.38 -3.68
CA GLY A 282 -21.12 -18.82 -3.47
C GLY A 282 -20.91 -19.23 -2.01
N ASP A 283 -20.03 -20.20 -1.80
CA ASP A 283 -19.62 -20.71 -0.48
C ASP A 283 -18.64 -19.77 0.27
N GLY A 284 -18.31 -18.61 -0.32
CA GLY A 284 -17.40 -17.62 0.24
C GLY A 284 -15.94 -17.80 -0.18
N ARG A 285 -15.65 -18.81 -1.01
CA ARG A 285 -14.32 -19.03 -1.59
C ARG A 285 -14.01 -18.03 -2.71
N ILE A 286 -15.00 -17.69 -3.53
CA ILE A 286 -14.84 -16.74 -4.64
C ILE A 286 -15.00 -15.32 -4.11
N ARG A 287 -14.02 -14.45 -4.40
CA ARG A 287 -14.04 -13.04 -4.02
C ARG A 287 -13.59 -12.17 -5.18
N ASN A 288 -14.49 -11.34 -5.66
CA ASN A 288 -14.23 -10.35 -6.72
C ASN A 288 -15.19 -9.16 -6.58
N ALA A 289 -14.86 -8.06 -7.24
CA ALA A 289 -15.77 -6.95 -7.46
C ALA A 289 -16.60 -7.18 -8.73
N LEU A 290 -17.75 -6.52 -8.86
CA LEU A 290 -18.53 -6.55 -10.11
C LEU A 290 -17.71 -5.99 -11.27
N MET A 291 -16.97 -4.90 -11.04
CA MET A 291 -16.09 -4.28 -12.04
C MET A 291 -15.09 -5.26 -12.66
N ASP A 292 -14.60 -6.27 -11.91
CA ASP A 292 -13.65 -7.25 -12.42
C ASP A 292 -14.24 -8.17 -13.50
N GLN A 293 -15.58 -8.27 -13.55
CA GLN A 293 -16.33 -9.12 -14.47
C GLN A 293 -16.85 -8.37 -15.68
N LEU A 294 -16.78 -7.04 -15.66
CA LEU A 294 -17.21 -6.21 -16.76
C LEU A 294 -16.18 -6.28 -17.90
N PRO A 295 -16.57 -5.97 -19.14
CA PRO A 295 -15.61 -5.90 -20.24
C PRO A 295 -14.44 -4.96 -19.93
N GLU A 296 -13.23 -5.35 -20.32
CA GLU A 296 -11.99 -4.57 -20.12
C GLU A 296 -12.15 -3.12 -20.59
N GLY A 297 -11.77 -2.14 -19.76
CA GLY A 297 -11.87 -0.72 -20.13
C GLY A 297 -13.25 -0.09 -19.89
N THR A 298 -14.24 -0.84 -19.41
CA THR A 298 -15.53 -0.27 -18.98
C THR A 298 -15.32 0.78 -17.90
N GLU A 299 -15.98 1.93 -18.02
CA GLU A 299 -15.91 3.01 -17.03
C GLU A 299 -17.29 3.30 -16.47
N MET A 300 -17.42 3.22 -15.15
CA MET A 300 -18.64 3.54 -14.42
C MET A 300 -18.72 5.05 -14.17
N CYS A 301 -19.91 5.63 -14.24
CA CYS A 301 -20.23 6.98 -13.82
C CYS A 301 -21.52 6.98 -12.98
N LEU A 302 -21.43 7.40 -11.72
CA LEU A 302 -22.58 7.69 -10.86
C LEU A 302 -22.75 9.20 -10.75
N THR A 303 -23.81 9.76 -11.33
CA THR A 303 -24.15 11.19 -11.21
C THR A 303 -25.20 11.36 -10.12
N MET A 304 -24.97 12.27 -9.18
CA MET A 304 -25.85 12.61 -8.07
C MET A 304 -26.14 14.11 -8.09
N VAL A 305 -27.41 14.47 -7.86
CA VAL A 305 -27.90 15.85 -7.87
C VAL A 305 -28.54 16.13 -6.51
N ALA A 306 -27.96 17.08 -5.77
CA ALA A 306 -28.42 17.45 -4.44
C ALA A 306 -29.70 18.29 -4.53
N VAL A 307 -30.85 17.64 -4.39
CA VAL A 307 -32.18 18.26 -4.50
C VAL A 307 -32.77 18.58 -3.13
N PRO A 308 -33.57 19.66 -3.00
CA PRO A 308 -34.24 20.00 -1.75
C PRO A 308 -35.28 18.95 -1.34
N GLN A 309 -35.32 18.64 -0.03
CA GLN A 309 -36.22 17.62 0.51
C GLN A 309 -37.67 18.11 0.67
N GLU A 310 -37.92 19.39 0.99
CA GLU A 310 -39.29 19.90 1.19
C GLU A 310 -40.18 19.80 -0.08
N PRO A 311 -39.74 20.22 -1.29
CA PRO A 311 -40.52 20.02 -2.51
C PRO A 311 -40.75 18.54 -2.85
N LEU A 312 -39.80 17.67 -2.48
CA LEU A 312 -39.93 16.24 -2.66
C LEU A 312 -40.99 15.65 -1.73
N GLU A 313 -41.00 16.06 -0.46
CA GLU A 313 -42.04 15.70 0.50
C GLU A 313 -43.44 16.06 0.01
N GLN A 314 -43.61 17.28 -0.53
CA GLN A 314 -44.87 17.73 -1.14
C GLN A 314 -45.25 16.89 -2.38
N HIS A 315 -44.26 16.47 -3.17
CA HIS A 315 -44.48 15.58 -4.31
C HIS A 315 -44.97 14.20 -3.87
N ILE A 316 -44.37 13.63 -2.81
CA ILE A 316 -44.80 12.34 -2.23
C ILE A 316 -46.23 12.43 -1.70
N ASP A 317 -46.59 13.53 -1.03
CA ASP A 317 -47.96 13.75 -0.57
C ASP A 317 -48.95 13.85 -1.74
N THR A 318 -48.57 14.56 -2.80
CA THR A 318 -49.38 14.66 -4.02
C THR A 318 -49.58 13.29 -4.69
N LEU A 319 -48.55 12.43 -4.71
CA LEU A 319 -48.65 11.06 -5.23
C LEU A 319 -49.58 10.20 -4.37
N LYS A 320 -49.45 10.29 -3.05
CA LYS A 320 -50.31 9.60 -2.09
C LYS A 320 -51.78 10.02 -2.24
N ASP A 321 -52.04 11.32 -2.42
CA ASP A 321 -53.39 11.85 -2.60
C ASP A 321 -54.00 11.39 -3.93
N LYS A 322 -53.21 11.37 -5.01
CA LYS A 322 -53.66 10.89 -6.33
C LYS A 322 -53.96 9.38 -6.38
N ALA A 323 -53.44 8.59 -5.45
CA ALA A 323 -53.68 7.15 -5.35
C ALA A 323 -55.09 6.84 -4.81
N HIS A 324 -56.13 7.27 -5.54
CA HIS A 324 -57.52 7.02 -5.21
C HIS A 324 -57.98 5.63 -5.66
N GLY A 325 -58.65 4.89 -4.77
CA GLY A 325 -59.26 3.59 -5.04
C GLY A 325 -58.76 2.46 -4.15
N ASN A 326 -59.50 1.36 -4.11
CA ASN A 326 -59.19 0.15 -3.34
C ASN A 326 -58.49 -0.91 -4.22
N SER A 327 -57.78 -0.48 -5.27
CA SER A 327 -56.95 -1.41 -6.03
C SER A 327 -55.71 -1.76 -5.21
N ILE A 328 -55.22 -2.99 -5.33
CA ILE A 328 -53.97 -3.44 -4.68
C ILE A 328 -52.80 -2.50 -5.05
N ALA A 329 -52.77 -2.00 -6.30
CA ALA A 329 -51.75 -1.05 -6.73
C ALA A 329 -51.86 0.30 -6.00
N SER A 330 -53.08 0.84 -5.83
CA SER A 330 -53.33 2.08 -5.09
C SER A 330 -53.04 1.95 -3.59
N GLU A 331 -53.25 0.77 -3.01
CA GLU A 331 -52.84 0.47 -1.62
C GLU A 331 -51.33 0.46 -1.48
N LYS A 332 -50.63 -0.27 -2.35
CA LYS A 332 -49.17 -0.36 -2.34
C LYS A 332 -48.49 1.00 -2.52
N ILE A 333 -48.97 1.83 -3.45
CA ILE A 333 -48.45 3.21 -3.62
C ILE A 333 -48.57 4.02 -2.32
N ARG A 334 -49.70 3.89 -1.60
CA ARG A 334 -49.90 4.59 -0.32
C ARG A 334 -48.97 4.06 0.77
N GLU A 335 -48.71 2.76 0.81
CA GLU A 335 -47.75 2.16 1.72
C GLU A 335 -46.31 2.62 1.41
N ASP A 336 -45.91 2.62 0.15
CA ASP A 336 -44.60 3.08 -0.30
C ASP A 336 -44.39 4.57 0.02
N CYS A 337 -45.39 5.42 -0.22
CA CYS A 337 -45.34 6.84 0.15
C CYS A 337 -45.19 7.04 1.67
N LYS A 338 -45.89 6.24 2.49
CA LYS A 338 -45.74 6.30 3.96
C LYS A 338 -44.35 5.85 4.39
N ARG A 339 -43.81 4.80 3.77
CA ARG A 339 -42.47 4.30 4.07
C ARG A 339 -41.39 5.32 3.69
N ALA A 340 -41.49 5.92 2.51
CA ALA A 340 -40.59 6.99 2.09
C ALA A 340 -40.65 8.19 3.05
N ARG A 341 -41.85 8.59 3.49
CA ARG A 341 -42.03 9.64 4.51
C ARG A 341 -41.37 9.30 5.85
N SER A 342 -41.44 8.04 6.30
CA SER A 342 -40.77 7.60 7.52
C SER A 342 -39.25 7.79 7.41
N PHE A 343 -38.65 7.32 6.32
CA PHE A 343 -37.21 7.45 6.09
C PHE A 343 -36.75 8.91 6.01
N LEU A 344 -37.51 9.77 5.32
CA LEU A 344 -37.23 11.21 5.28
C LEU A 344 -37.29 11.84 6.68
N GLY A 345 -38.23 11.39 7.53
CA GLY A 345 -38.32 11.81 8.93
C GLY A 345 -37.15 11.35 9.80
N ASP A 346 -36.49 10.25 9.43
CA ASP A 346 -35.29 9.72 10.06
C ASP A 346 -33.99 10.30 9.45
N ASN A 347 -34.09 11.42 8.70
CA ASN A 347 -32.97 12.08 8.01
C ASN A 347 -32.28 11.25 6.91
N HIS A 348 -32.93 10.22 6.36
CA HIS A 348 -32.47 9.55 5.14
C HIS A 348 -33.00 10.30 3.91
N LYS A 349 -32.14 11.15 3.34
CA LYS A 349 -32.49 12.01 2.21
C LYS A 349 -32.57 11.23 0.91
N LEU A 350 -33.32 11.79 -0.03
CA LEU A 350 -33.46 11.30 -1.40
C LEU A 350 -32.83 12.31 -2.35
N TYR A 351 -31.87 11.85 -3.16
CA TYR A 351 -31.27 12.62 -4.24
C TYR A 351 -31.68 12.07 -5.60
N GLN A 352 -31.59 12.94 -6.61
CA GLN A 352 -31.72 12.50 -7.99
C GLN A 352 -30.38 11.95 -8.46
N ALA A 353 -30.38 10.79 -9.12
CA ALA A 353 -29.15 10.18 -9.60
C ALA A 353 -29.35 9.36 -10.88
N SER A 354 -28.23 9.04 -11.52
CA SER A 354 -28.15 8.11 -12.65
C SER A 354 -26.84 7.33 -12.59
N LEU A 355 -26.90 6.03 -12.89
CA LEU A 355 -25.75 5.14 -12.97
C LEU A 355 -25.55 4.70 -14.42
N VAL A 356 -24.34 4.90 -14.93
CA VAL A 356 -24.01 4.74 -16.36
C VAL A 356 -22.69 4.00 -16.51
N PHE A 357 -22.57 3.18 -17.55
CA PHE A 357 -21.35 2.46 -17.90
C PHE A 357 -20.94 2.77 -19.34
N TYR A 358 -19.76 3.34 -19.53
CA TYR A 358 -19.16 3.57 -20.84
C TYR A 358 -18.49 2.30 -21.36
N VAL A 359 -18.68 2.00 -22.64
CA VAL A 359 -18.09 0.84 -23.32
C VAL A 359 -17.64 1.23 -24.72
N ASP A 360 -16.49 0.70 -25.11
CA ASP A 360 -15.87 0.85 -26.41
C ASP A 360 -15.71 -0.50 -27.13
N GLY A 361 -15.44 -0.48 -28.43
CA GLY A 361 -15.14 -1.66 -29.23
C GLY A 361 -14.01 -1.40 -30.21
N ARG A 362 -13.40 -2.47 -30.73
CA ARG A 362 -12.38 -2.35 -31.79
C ARG A 362 -13.03 -2.03 -33.14
N ASP A 363 -14.26 -2.53 -33.29
CA ASP A 363 -15.22 -2.38 -34.36
C ASP A 363 -16.64 -2.57 -33.75
N GLU A 364 -17.69 -2.38 -34.56
CA GLU A 364 -19.08 -2.43 -34.08
C GLU A 364 -19.47 -3.83 -33.57
N SER A 365 -19.02 -4.89 -34.25
CA SER A 365 -19.32 -6.27 -33.83
C SER A 365 -18.70 -6.59 -32.46
N HIS A 366 -17.46 -6.15 -32.21
CA HIS A 366 -16.83 -6.29 -30.90
C HIS A 366 -17.55 -5.45 -29.83
N LEU A 367 -18.05 -4.27 -30.18
CA LEU A 367 -18.82 -3.43 -29.25
C LEU A 367 -20.13 -4.14 -28.86
N GLU A 368 -20.87 -4.70 -29.80
CA GLU A 368 -22.11 -5.45 -29.55
C GLU A 368 -21.88 -6.64 -28.61
N ASP A 369 -20.83 -7.42 -28.84
CA ASP A 369 -20.43 -8.52 -27.96
C ASP A 369 -20.13 -8.05 -26.52
N ARG A 370 -19.43 -6.91 -26.39
CA ARG A 370 -19.13 -6.31 -25.08
C ARG A 370 -20.38 -5.79 -24.39
N LEU A 371 -21.31 -5.17 -25.13
CA LEU A 371 -22.58 -4.70 -24.61
C LEU A 371 -23.44 -5.86 -24.08
N MET A 372 -23.54 -6.96 -24.82
CA MET A 372 -24.27 -8.16 -24.36
C MET A 372 -23.68 -8.71 -23.06
N ARG A 373 -22.35 -8.78 -22.95
CA ARG A 373 -21.66 -9.22 -21.73
C ARG A 373 -21.92 -8.26 -20.57
N LEU A 374 -21.78 -6.95 -20.79
CA LEU A 374 -22.06 -5.93 -19.78
C LEU A 374 -23.50 -6.06 -19.26
N THR A 375 -24.49 -6.08 -20.15
CA THR A 375 -25.91 -6.17 -19.80
C THR A 375 -26.22 -7.42 -18.97
N THR A 376 -25.61 -8.55 -19.34
CA THR A 376 -25.73 -9.81 -18.58
C THR A 376 -25.18 -9.66 -17.16
N GLN A 377 -23.97 -9.11 -17.00
CA GLN A 377 -23.35 -8.95 -15.68
C GLN A 377 -24.10 -7.95 -14.80
N LEU A 378 -24.55 -6.82 -15.36
CA LEU A 378 -25.35 -5.84 -14.64
C LEU A 378 -26.66 -6.46 -14.13
N THR A 379 -27.37 -7.18 -15.01
CA THR A 379 -28.62 -7.86 -14.64
C THR A 379 -28.42 -8.86 -13.51
N ASN A 380 -27.35 -9.66 -13.56
CA ASN A 380 -26.99 -10.60 -12.49
C ASN A 380 -26.64 -9.90 -11.16
N ALA A 381 -26.18 -8.65 -11.23
CA ALA A 381 -25.92 -7.80 -10.08
C ALA A 381 -27.13 -6.98 -9.62
N ASN A 382 -28.35 -7.27 -10.09
CA ASN A 382 -29.58 -6.53 -9.79
C ASN A 382 -29.60 -5.08 -10.31
N LEU A 383 -28.76 -4.76 -11.29
CA LEU A 383 -28.75 -3.49 -12.00
C LEU A 383 -29.38 -3.73 -13.38
N LYS A 384 -30.62 -3.31 -13.59
CA LYS A 384 -31.30 -3.50 -14.89
C LYS A 384 -30.82 -2.39 -15.86
N PRO A 385 -30.06 -2.71 -16.91
CA PRO A 385 -29.69 -1.72 -17.91
C PRO A 385 -30.89 -1.37 -18.80
N THR A 386 -30.84 -0.19 -19.41
CA THR A 386 -31.74 0.20 -20.50
C THR A 386 -31.49 -0.70 -21.70
N GLU A 387 -32.56 -1.22 -22.30
CA GLU A 387 -32.46 -2.04 -23.51
C GLU A 387 -31.98 -1.17 -24.68
N PRO A 388 -31.10 -1.67 -25.57
CA PRO A 388 -30.60 -0.88 -26.69
C PRO A 388 -31.70 -0.31 -27.60
N GLU A 389 -32.82 -1.00 -27.75
CA GLU A 389 -33.97 -0.57 -28.55
C GLU A 389 -34.72 0.63 -27.94
N ASP A 390 -34.61 0.82 -26.63
CA ASP A 390 -35.26 1.91 -25.88
C ASP A 390 -34.37 3.16 -25.78
N GLU A 391 -33.10 3.09 -26.22
CA GLU A 391 -32.20 4.24 -26.24
C GLU A 391 -32.51 5.16 -27.43
N ILE A 392 -33.14 6.29 -27.15
CA ILE A 392 -33.65 7.23 -28.16
C ILE A 392 -32.55 8.12 -28.73
N ALA A 393 -31.52 8.46 -27.95
CA ALA A 393 -30.54 9.49 -28.32
C ALA A 393 -29.12 9.15 -27.83
N GLY A 394 -28.60 7.99 -28.24
CA GLY A 394 -27.31 7.45 -27.77
C GLY A 394 -26.15 8.45 -27.81
N LEU A 395 -26.02 9.23 -28.90
CA LEU A 395 -24.98 10.27 -29.02
C LEU A 395 -25.08 11.33 -27.92
N ASN A 396 -26.30 11.79 -27.60
CA ASN A 396 -26.54 12.77 -26.54
C ASN A 396 -26.39 12.14 -25.16
N THR A 397 -26.80 10.88 -25.00
CA THR A 397 -26.66 10.14 -23.75
C THR A 397 -25.18 9.97 -23.39
N TYR A 398 -24.31 9.66 -24.36
CA TYR A 398 -22.86 9.63 -24.14
C TYR A 398 -22.32 10.97 -23.65
N LEU A 399 -22.68 12.08 -24.32
CA LEU A 399 -22.18 13.40 -23.95
C LEU A 399 -22.73 13.85 -22.59
N ARG A 400 -24.01 13.60 -22.29
CA ARG A 400 -24.70 14.04 -21.06
C ARG A 400 -23.93 13.69 -19.79
N TRP A 401 -23.28 12.53 -19.79
CA TRP A 401 -22.60 12.00 -18.62
C TRP A 401 -21.09 12.24 -18.64
N LEU A 402 -20.58 13.09 -19.54
CA LEU A 402 -19.20 13.57 -19.46
C LEU A 402 -19.01 14.39 -18.17
N PRO A 403 -17.77 14.48 -17.65
CA PRO A 403 -17.48 15.28 -16.46
C PRO A 403 -18.03 16.71 -16.61
N MET A 404 -18.72 17.22 -15.60
CA MET A 404 -19.24 18.59 -15.58
C MET A 404 -20.32 18.92 -16.64
N ASN A 405 -20.77 17.96 -17.47
CA ASN A 405 -21.68 18.24 -18.57
C ASN A 405 -23.17 18.22 -18.21
N PHE A 406 -23.55 17.46 -17.18
CA PHE A 406 -24.96 17.30 -16.84
C PHE A 406 -25.51 18.61 -16.25
N GLN A 407 -26.56 19.15 -16.86
CA GLN A 407 -27.23 20.37 -16.41
C GLN A 407 -28.59 20.04 -15.78
N PRO A 408 -28.74 20.14 -14.44
CA PRO A 408 -29.98 19.82 -13.76
C PRO A 408 -31.20 20.60 -14.30
N GLU A 409 -31.01 21.87 -14.70
CA GLU A 409 -32.09 22.70 -15.23
C GLU A 409 -32.68 22.21 -16.55
N LEU A 410 -31.89 21.54 -17.40
CA LEU A 410 -32.39 20.97 -18.64
C LEU A 410 -33.29 19.75 -18.40
N ASP A 411 -33.00 18.97 -17.35
CA ASP A 411 -33.80 17.79 -16.96
C ASP A 411 -34.98 18.15 -16.04
N ARG A 412 -34.93 19.31 -15.39
CA ARG A 412 -35.83 19.70 -14.28
C ARG A 412 -37.33 19.52 -14.54
N LYS A 413 -37.80 19.83 -15.75
CA LYS A 413 -39.24 19.81 -16.07
C LYS A 413 -39.81 18.39 -16.10
N ASN A 414 -39.07 17.46 -16.70
CA ASN A 414 -39.59 16.13 -16.99
C ASN A 414 -38.87 15.00 -16.24
N ARG A 415 -37.65 15.28 -15.72
CA ARG A 415 -36.81 14.34 -14.95
C ARG A 415 -36.66 13.01 -15.66
N TRP A 416 -36.27 13.07 -16.92
CA TRP A 416 -36.15 11.91 -17.80
C TRP A 416 -34.88 11.12 -17.51
N TYR A 417 -33.81 11.79 -17.09
CA TYR A 417 -32.48 11.19 -17.06
C TYR A 417 -32.00 10.82 -15.66
N THR A 418 -32.70 11.29 -14.63
CA THR A 418 -32.36 11.06 -13.22
C THR A 418 -33.56 10.54 -12.44
N GLN A 419 -33.30 9.63 -11.50
CA GLN A 419 -34.31 9.01 -10.65
C GLN A 419 -34.03 9.29 -9.17
N TYR A 420 -35.05 9.16 -8.32
CA TYR A 420 -34.88 9.35 -6.88
C TYR A 420 -34.29 8.11 -6.22
N HIS A 421 -33.19 8.30 -5.50
CA HIS A 421 -32.52 7.26 -4.73
C HIS A 421 -32.20 7.76 -3.33
N PHE A 422 -32.27 6.88 -2.33
CA PHE A 422 -31.78 7.19 -1.00
C PHE A 422 -30.27 7.41 -1.08
N VAL A 423 -29.77 8.45 -0.40
CA VAL A 423 -28.33 8.73 -0.39
C VAL A 423 -27.55 7.55 0.19
N GLN A 424 -28.12 6.83 1.16
CA GLN A 424 -27.64 5.53 1.63
C GLN A 424 -27.37 4.51 0.50
N HIS A 425 -28.29 4.38 -0.46
CA HIS A 425 -28.14 3.48 -1.61
C HIS A 425 -27.11 4.00 -2.60
N LEU A 426 -27.00 5.32 -2.76
CA LEU A 426 -25.96 5.94 -3.58
C LEU A 426 -24.57 5.72 -2.98
N ALA A 427 -24.43 5.81 -1.65
CA ALA A 427 -23.20 5.47 -0.94
C ALA A 427 -22.82 3.99 -1.16
N ASN A 428 -23.78 3.08 -1.12
CA ASN A 428 -23.59 1.66 -1.41
C ASN A 428 -23.11 1.37 -2.84
N LEU A 429 -23.66 2.09 -3.82
CA LEU A 429 -23.27 2.00 -5.23
C LEU A 429 -21.96 2.72 -5.54
N SER A 430 -21.59 3.70 -4.72
CA SER A 430 -20.46 4.58 -4.98
C SER A 430 -19.15 3.79 -5.06
N PRO A 431 -18.22 4.21 -5.94
CA PRO A 431 -16.89 3.61 -6.02
C PRO A 431 -15.94 4.05 -4.88
N LEU A 432 -16.50 4.41 -3.72
CA LEU A 432 -15.76 4.82 -2.51
C LEU A 432 -15.30 3.62 -1.67
N PHE A 433 -15.83 2.43 -1.96
CA PHE A 433 -15.37 1.16 -1.40
C PHE A 433 -14.57 0.40 -2.46
N GLY A 434 -13.48 -0.26 -2.07
CA GLY A 434 -12.59 -0.93 -3.03
C GLY A 434 -11.59 -1.87 -2.37
N ARG A 435 -10.45 -2.05 -3.04
CA ARG A 435 -9.33 -2.87 -2.57
C ARG A 435 -8.28 -2.04 -1.84
N ALA A 436 -7.51 -2.69 -0.98
CA ALA A 436 -6.37 -2.03 -0.34
C ALA A 436 -5.32 -1.60 -1.37
N ARG A 437 -4.77 -0.38 -1.19
CA ARG A 437 -3.63 0.18 -1.95
C ARG A 437 -2.41 0.46 -1.06
N GLY A 438 -2.48 0.09 0.23
CA GLY A 438 -1.45 0.40 1.23
C GLY A 438 -1.45 1.87 1.64
N THR A 439 -0.34 2.32 2.22
CA THR A 439 -0.14 3.71 2.69
C THR A 439 0.13 4.66 1.53
N GLY A 440 0.67 4.15 0.42
CA GLY A 440 1.06 4.93 -0.76
C GLY A 440 2.54 5.31 -0.78
N ASN A 441 3.30 4.94 0.26
CA ASN A 441 4.75 5.08 0.32
C ASN A 441 5.40 3.88 -0.41
N PRO A 442 5.99 4.03 -1.60
CA PRO A 442 6.36 2.89 -2.44
C PRO A 442 7.75 2.33 -2.10
N GLY A 443 8.06 2.12 -0.81
CA GLY A 443 9.29 1.45 -0.36
C GLY A 443 9.30 -0.05 -0.67
N ILE A 444 8.16 -0.70 -0.45
CA ILE A 444 7.83 -2.05 -0.93
C ILE A 444 6.51 -1.96 -1.69
N THR A 445 6.51 -2.40 -2.93
CA THR A 445 5.33 -2.48 -3.79
C THR A 445 5.03 -3.93 -4.17
N PHE A 446 3.79 -4.33 -3.93
CA PHE A 446 3.17 -5.57 -4.42
C PHE A 446 1.91 -5.25 -5.23
N PHE A 447 1.13 -6.27 -5.56
CA PHE A 447 -0.14 -6.13 -6.27
C PHE A 447 -1.28 -6.82 -5.51
N ASN A 448 -2.45 -6.18 -5.46
CA ASN A 448 -3.66 -6.80 -4.95
C ASN A 448 -4.30 -7.73 -5.99
N ARG A 449 -5.40 -8.39 -5.61
CA ARG A 449 -6.14 -9.33 -6.49
C ARG A 449 -6.70 -8.70 -7.75
N GLY A 450 -6.96 -7.39 -7.73
CA GLY A 450 -7.37 -6.62 -8.90
C GLY A 450 -6.23 -6.22 -9.81
N GLY A 451 -4.98 -6.48 -9.39
CA GLY A 451 -3.75 -6.11 -10.07
C GLY A 451 -3.27 -4.68 -9.83
N GLY A 452 -3.89 -3.96 -8.90
CA GLY A 452 -3.46 -2.62 -8.50
C GLY A 452 -2.29 -2.67 -7.52
N THR A 453 -1.44 -1.65 -7.55
CA THR A 453 -0.28 -1.54 -6.68
C THR A 453 -0.71 -1.43 -5.21
N VAL A 454 0.03 -2.13 -4.33
CA VAL A 454 -0.08 -2.05 -2.87
C VAL A 454 1.28 -1.66 -2.34
N SER A 455 1.38 -0.44 -1.82
CA SER A 455 2.66 0.17 -1.45
C SER A 455 2.68 0.56 0.01
N PHE A 456 3.76 0.18 0.69
CA PHE A 456 4.08 0.59 2.06
C PHE A 456 5.60 0.57 2.27
N ASP A 457 6.10 1.31 3.26
CA ASP A 457 7.53 1.41 3.53
C ASP A 457 7.86 1.25 5.03
N PRO A 458 8.36 0.08 5.47
CA PRO A 458 8.77 -0.12 6.86
C PRO A 458 9.97 0.75 7.29
N LEU A 459 10.69 1.39 6.36
CA LEU A 459 11.77 2.31 6.67
C LEU A 459 11.31 3.77 6.81
N ASN A 460 10.07 4.08 6.42
CA ASN A 460 9.44 5.38 6.62
C ASN A 460 8.84 5.46 8.04
N SER A 461 9.03 6.60 8.71
CA SER A 461 8.42 6.87 10.02
C SER A 461 6.90 6.95 9.96
N ASP A 462 6.32 7.35 8.83
CA ASP A 462 4.87 7.50 8.69
C ASP A 462 4.15 6.14 8.63
N ASP A 463 4.90 5.08 8.30
CA ASP A 463 4.40 3.72 8.12
C ASP A 463 4.76 2.79 9.31
N ARG A 464 5.44 3.31 10.34
CA ARG A 464 5.85 2.52 11.51
C ARG A 464 5.71 3.29 12.82
N GLN A 465 5.27 2.63 13.89
CA GLN A 465 5.20 3.24 15.22
C GLN A 465 6.52 3.13 16.01
N ALA A 466 7.14 1.95 15.99
CA ALA A 466 8.39 1.69 16.71
C ALA A 466 9.38 0.92 15.81
N ASN A 467 9.22 -0.40 15.72
CA ASN A 467 10.15 -1.29 15.04
C ASN A 467 9.62 -1.78 13.68
N ALA A 468 10.55 -2.04 12.77
CA ALA A 468 10.29 -2.47 11.38
C ALA A 468 10.54 -3.97 11.18
N HIS A 469 10.11 -4.81 12.12
CA HIS A 469 10.29 -6.26 12.02
C HIS A 469 9.30 -6.88 11.03
N MET A 470 9.77 -7.86 10.26
CA MET A 470 8.96 -8.55 9.25
C MET A 470 9.15 -10.06 9.41
N LEU A 471 8.04 -10.79 9.51
CA LEU A 471 8.01 -12.24 9.61
C LEU A 471 7.40 -12.83 8.33
N PHE A 472 8.17 -13.67 7.63
CA PHE A 472 7.70 -14.40 6.44
C PHE A 472 7.52 -15.89 6.75
N PHE A 473 6.26 -16.34 6.78
CA PHE A 473 5.92 -17.73 7.00
C PHE A 473 5.54 -18.43 5.69
N GLY A 474 5.91 -19.70 5.57
CA GLY A 474 5.50 -20.54 4.45
C GLY A 474 6.30 -21.85 4.43
N PRO A 475 5.75 -22.95 3.92
CA PRO A 475 6.49 -24.20 3.78
C PRO A 475 7.65 -24.06 2.78
N THR A 476 8.52 -25.07 2.72
CA THR A 476 9.57 -25.15 1.69
C THR A 476 8.94 -25.14 0.30
N GLY A 477 9.48 -24.33 -0.61
CA GLY A 477 8.94 -24.16 -1.96
C GLY A 477 7.80 -23.14 -2.10
N ALA A 478 7.33 -22.52 -1.01
CA ALA A 478 6.26 -21.51 -1.06
C ALA A 478 6.69 -20.14 -1.63
N GLY A 479 7.97 -19.96 -2.01
CA GLY A 479 8.47 -18.71 -2.60
C GLY A 479 9.00 -17.66 -1.61
N LYS A 480 9.33 -18.04 -0.37
CA LYS A 480 9.88 -17.12 0.66
C LYS A 480 11.12 -16.35 0.15
N SER A 481 12.16 -17.07 -0.26
CA SER A 481 13.41 -16.46 -0.72
C SER A 481 13.25 -15.68 -2.04
N ALA A 482 12.32 -16.11 -2.91
CA ALA A 482 11.99 -15.36 -4.13
C ALA A 482 11.35 -14.00 -3.79
N THR A 483 10.43 -13.98 -2.83
CA THR A 483 9.78 -12.76 -2.34
C THR A 483 10.79 -11.83 -1.67
N LEU A 484 11.68 -12.37 -0.82
CA LEU A 484 12.73 -11.59 -0.17
C LEU A 484 13.73 -11.00 -1.17
N ASN A 485 14.09 -11.72 -2.24
CA ASN A 485 14.91 -11.15 -3.30
C ASN A 485 14.25 -9.91 -3.95
N SER A 486 12.94 -9.95 -4.18
CA SER A 486 12.18 -8.79 -4.68
C SER A 486 12.21 -7.63 -3.68
N VAL A 487 11.88 -7.89 -2.40
CA VAL A 487 11.88 -6.86 -1.35
C VAL A 487 13.25 -6.20 -1.21
N LEU A 488 14.33 -7.00 -1.16
CA LEU A 488 15.70 -6.49 -1.07
C LEU A 488 16.07 -5.65 -2.29
N ALA A 489 15.68 -6.06 -3.50
CA ALA A 489 15.95 -5.27 -4.70
C ALA A 489 15.31 -3.88 -4.63
N GLN A 490 14.06 -3.78 -4.15
CA GLN A 490 13.32 -2.53 -3.97
C GLN A 490 13.98 -1.65 -2.89
N MET A 491 14.27 -2.23 -1.73
CA MET A 491 14.92 -1.54 -0.61
C MET A 491 16.28 -0.96 -0.99
N MET A 492 17.09 -1.72 -1.72
CA MET A 492 18.38 -1.25 -2.21
C MET A 492 18.25 -0.11 -3.23
N ALA A 493 17.17 -0.08 -4.00
CA ALA A 493 16.97 0.92 -5.06
C ALA A 493 16.48 2.25 -4.49
N LEU A 494 15.64 2.19 -3.46
CA LEU A 494 14.93 3.34 -2.91
C LEU A 494 15.62 3.93 -1.67
N HIS A 495 16.26 3.10 -0.84
CA HIS A 495 16.92 3.54 0.39
C HIS A 495 18.41 3.20 0.47
N ARG A 496 18.85 2.14 -0.23
CA ARG A 496 20.22 1.58 -0.13
C ARG A 496 20.67 1.40 1.34
N PRO A 497 19.89 0.70 2.18
CA PRO A 497 20.27 0.42 3.55
C PRO A 497 21.54 -0.44 3.59
N ARG A 498 22.21 -0.49 4.75
CA ARG A 498 23.24 -1.52 4.97
C ARG A 498 22.53 -2.84 5.22
N THR A 499 22.76 -3.84 4.38
CA THR A 499 22.02 -5.11 4.43
C THR A 499 22.92 -6.27 4.83
N PHE A 500 22.49 -7.02 5.85
CA PHE A 500 23.09 -8.30 6.23
C PHE A 500 22.10 -9.42 5.92
N ILE A 501 22.54 -10.42 5.16
CA ILE A 501 21.73 -11.57 4.76
C ILE A 501 22.37 -12.82 5.35
N ILE A 502 21.67 -13.48 6.26
CA ILE A 502 22.07 -14.77 6.83
C ILE A 502 21.23 -15.85 6.15
N GLU A 503 21.88 -16.76 5.42
CA GLU A 503 21.16 -17.74 4.60
C GLU A 503 21.79 -19.14 4.59
N LYS A 504 21.00 -20.11 4.13
CA LYS A 504 21.45 -21.44 3.72
C LYS A 504 21.07 -21.68 2.25
N GLY A 505 22.06 -22.02 1.41
CA GLY A 505 21.80 -22.56 0.07
C GLY A 505 21.93 -21.58 -1.09
N ASN A 506 22.56 -20.41 -0.87
CA ASN A 506 22.94 -19.44 -1.90
C ASN A 506 21.76 -18.91 -2.74
N SER A 507 20.62 -18.66 -2.08
CA SER A 507 19.41 -18.09 -2.66
C SER A 507 19.56 -16.61 -3.01
N PHE A 508 20.50 -15.89 -2.39
CA PHE A 508 20.71 -14.46 -2.60
C PHE A 508 22.04 -14.15 -3.33
N GLY A 509 22.85 -15.17 -3.61
CA GLY A 509 24.17 -15.00 -4.24
C GLY A 509 24.14 -14.29 -5.59
N LEU A 510 23.14 -14.60 -6.44
CA LEU A 510 22.95 -13.95 -7.75
C LEU A 510 22.49 -12.49 -7.62
N LEU A 511 21.67 -12.19 -6.61
CA LEU A 511 21.26 -10.82 -6.34
C LEU A 511 22.47 -9.98 -5.91
N ALA A 512 23.35 -10.54 -5.08
CA ALA A 512 24.60 -9.89 -4.73
C ALA A 512 25.56 -9.72 -5.92
N ASP A 513 25.69 -10.71 -6.81
CA ASP A 513 26.47 -10.55 -8.05
C ASP A 513 25.91 -9.41 -8.91
N TYR A 514 24.58 -9.27 -8.96
CA TYR A 514 23.91 -8.19 -9.67
C TYR A 514 24.19 -6.83 -9.02
N PHE A 515 24.10 -6.73 -7.69
CA PHE A 515 24.45 -5.52 -6.95
C PHE A 515 25.90 -5.08 -7.19
N GLU A 516 26.85 -6.01 -7.11
CA GLU A 516 28.28 -5.72 -7.35
C GLU A 516 28.51 -5.22 -8.78
N ARG A 517 27.89 -5.85 -9.78
CA ARG A 517 27.94 -5.41 -11.19
C ARG A 517 27.34 -4.02 -11.41
N MET A 518 26.40 -3.60 -10.56
CA MET A 518 25.76 -2.29 -10.61
C MET A 518 26.42 -1.24 -9.70
N GLY A 519 27.62 -1.53 -9.18
CA GLY A 519 28.45 -0.58 -8.44
C GLY A 519 28.15 -0.48 -6.95
N LEU A 520 27.43 -1.45 -6.37
CA LEU A 520 27.31 -1.59 -4.92
C LEU A 520 28.51 -2.37 -4.37
N THR A 521 28.90 -2.07 -3.14
CA THR A 521 29.94 -2.84 -2.45
C THR A 521 29.32 -4.07 -1.80
N VAL A 522 29.92 -5.23 -2.03
CA VAL A 522 29.40 -6.52 -1.57
C VAL A 522 30.48 -7.29 -0.83
N ASN A 523 30.12 -7.89 0.31
CA ASN A 523 30.95 -8.84 1.05
C ASN A 523 30.25 -10.21 1.07
N LYS A 524 30.92 -11.27 0.65
CA LYS A 524 30.39 -12.64 0.68
C LYS A 524 31.20 -13.49 1.64
N VAL A 525 30.57 -13.89 2.73
CA VAL A 525 31.14 -14.71 3.80
C VAL A 525 30.55 -16.11 3.69
N LYS A 526 31.40 -17.14 3.66
CA LYS A 526 30.96 -18.54 3.63
C LYS A 526 31.56 -19.31 4.79
N LEU A 527 30.72 -19.95 5.60
CA LEU A 527 31.13 -20.78 6.73
C LEU A 527 31.42 -22.22 6.25
N ALA A 528 32.54 -22.38 5.56
CA ALA A 528 33.04 -23.67 5.08
C ALA A 528 34.49 -23.91 5.52
N PRO A 529 34.93 -25.17 5.69
CA PRO A 529 36.31 -25.49 6.04
C PRO A 529 37.32 -24.79 5.12
N GLY A 530 38.29 -24.08 5.71
CA GLY A 530 39.30 -23.34 4.97
C GLY A 530 38.85 -21.99 4.40
N SER A 531 37.64 -21.50 4.72
CA SER A 531 37.16 -20.17 4.26
C SER A 531 37.91 -18.99 4.89
N GLY A 532 38.61 -19.23 6.00
CA GLY A 532 39.35 -18.19 6.72
C GLY A 532 38.48 -17.24 7.55
N VAL A 533 37.17 -17.47 7.62
CA VAL A 533 36.24 -16.67 8.43
C VAL A 533 36.53 -16.84 9.92
N ARG A 534 36.47 -15.73 10.65
CA ARG A 534 36.78 -15.65 12.09
C ARG A 534 35.63 -14.92 12.78
N LEU A 535 34.92 -15.61 13.65
CA LEU A 535 33.81 -15.13 14.46
C LEU A 535 34.18 -15.36 15.93
N SER A 536 35.17 -14.61 16.43
CA SER A 536 35.64 -14.77 17.82
C SER A 536 34.55 -14.31 18.79
N PRO A 537 33.95 -15.20 19.61
CA PRO A 537 32.80 -14.80 20.43
C PRO A 537 33.18 -13.93 21.64
N PHE A 538 34.44 -13.99 22.06
CA PHE A 538 34.95 -13.32 23.27
C PHE A 538 35.83 -12.09 22.95
N PHE A 539 35.82 -11.59 21.71
CA PHE A 539 36.75 -10.51 21.30
C PHE A 539 36.60 -9.21 22.13
N GLU A 540 35.41 -8.92 22.64
CA GLU A 540 35.13 -7.75 23.49
C GLU A 540 35.35 -8.00 24.98
N ALA A 541 35.88 -9.16 25.40
CA ALA A 541 36.00 -9.49 26.82
C ALA A 541 36.92 -8.52 27.59
N HIS A 542 37.78 -7.78 26.88
CA HIS A 542 38.58 -6.69 27.45
C HIS A 542 37.71 -5.56 28.05
N ARG A 543 36.52 -5.28 27.50
CA ARG A 543 35.59 -4.25 28.01
C ARG A 543 35.06 -4.59 29.41
N LEU A 544 35.00 -5.87 29.77
CA LEU A 544 34.61 -6.31 31.12
C LEU A 544 35.58 -5.86 32.22
N LEU A 545 36.80 -5.47 31.85
CA LEU A 545 37.84 -5.02 32.77
C LEU A 545 37.98 -3.49 32.79
N GLU A 546 37.12 -2.76 32.07
CA GLU A 546 37.03 -1.31 32.15
C GLU A 546 36.46 -0.88 33.51
N THR A 547 36.90 0.28 34.01
CA THR A 547 36.69 0.69 35.42
C THR A 547 35.21 0.83 35.81
N GLU A 548 34.35 1.16 34.85
CA GLU A 548 32.90 1.27 35.07
C GLU A 548 32.20 -0.10 35.16
N GLU A 549 32.61 -1.07 34.35
CA GLU A 549 32.07 -2.44 34.37
C GLU A 549 32.56 -3.24 35.60
N GLU A 550 33.81 -3.02 36.04
CA GLU A 550 34.30 -3.59 37.31
C GLU A 550 33.53 -3.07 38.52
N ALA A 551 33.11 -1.79 38.52
CA ALA A 551 32.27 -1.23 39.58
C ALA A 551 30.86 -1.88 39.59
N LYS A 552 30.25 -2.05 38.41
CA LYS A 552 28.96 -2.75 38.25
C LYS A 552 29.03 -4.22 38.67
N ARG A 553 30.15 -4.91 38.42
CA ARG A 553 30.38 -6.28 38.91
C ARG A 553 30.32 -6.35 40.43
N VAL A 554 31.03 -5.46 41.14
CA VAL A 554 31.05 -5.43 42.61
C VAL A 554 29.66 -5.16 43.19
N GLU A 555 28.84 -4.36 42.50
CA GLU A 555 27.46 -4.08 42.87
C GLU A 555 26.52 -5.29 42.63
N ARG A 556 26.62 -5.95 41.47
CA ARG A 556 25.88 -7.20 41.17
C ARG A 556 26.26 -8.34 42.10
N ASP A 557 27.54 -8.53 42.39
CA ASP A 557 28.03 -9.55 43.34
C ASP A 557 27.52 -9.32 44.77
N ARG A 558 27.16 -8.07 45.12
CA ARG A 558 26.48 -7.72 46.39
C ARG A 558 24.98 -8.00 46.34
N ASN A 559 24.31 -7.71 45.22
CA ASN A 559 22.87 -7.92 45.06
C ASN A 559 22.49 -9.40 44.89
N ASP A 560 23.32 -10.20 44.20
CA ASP A 560 23.16 -11.66 44.03
C ASP A 560 23.23 -12.42 45.37
N GLN A 561 23.79 -11.81 46.43
CA GLN A 561 23.78 -12.36 47.79
C GLN A 561 22.47 -12.09 48.56
N GLN A 562 21.59 -11.20 48.07
CA GLN A 562 20.41 -10.72 48.80
C GLN A 562 19.06 -11.10 48.17
N GLU A 563 18.96 -11.37 46.87
CA GLU A 563 17.70 -11.80 46.24
C GLU A 563 17.86 -13.02 45.32
N GLY A 564 16.94 -13.98 45.44
CA GLY A 564 16.92 -15.18 44.61
C GLY A 564 16.47 -14.88 43.18
N LEU A 565 17.41 -14.56 42.30
CA LEU A 565 17.13 -14.17 40.91
C LEU A 565 16.61 -15.34 40.05
N ALA A 566 15.35 -15.26 39.64
CA ALA A 566 14.81 -15.97 38.50
C ALA A 566 14.74 -14.98 37.34
N THR A 567 15.58 -15.17 36.33
CA THR A 567 15.41 -14.55 35.01
C THR A 567 15.12 -15.67 34.02
N ASP A 568 13.87 -15.74 33.61
CA ASP A 568 13.37 -16.59 32.52
C ASP A 568 14.01 -16.09 31.21
N PRO A 569 14.38 -16.95 30.24
CA PRO A 569 14.98 -16.50 28.98
C PRO A 569 14.13 -15.46 28.22
N ASP A 570 12.82 -15.41 28.47
CA ASP A 570 11.89 -14.41 27.91
C ASP A 570 12.03 -12.99 28.50
N THR A 571 12.71 -12.83 29.64
CA THR A 571 12.91 -11.49 30.25
C THR A 571 14.03 -10.66 29.63
N LEU A 572 14.83 -11.23 28.73
CA LEU A 572 15.88 -10.50 27.99
C LEU A 572 15.32 -9.68 26.81
N VAL A 573 14.03 -9.79 26.50
CA VAL A 573 13.43 -9.23 25.27
C VAL A 573 12.58 -7.97 25.52
N ASN A 574 12.29 -7.61 26.78
CA ASN A 574 11.23 -6.63 27.10
C ASN A 574 11.68 -5.29 27.72
N ASN A 575 12.96 -4.94 27.73
CA ASN A 575 13.44 -3.67 28.29
C ASN A 575 13.82 -2.65 27.20
N ALA A 576 12.89 -2.31 26.32
CA ALA A 576 13.16 -1.42 25.17
C ALA A 576 13.03 0.09 25.46
N GLU A 577 13.00 0.56 26.72
CA GLU A 577 12.72 1.98 27.06
C GLU A 577 13.74 2.69 27.97
N GLU A 578 14.87 2.07 28.30
CA GLU A 578 16.03 2.79 28.85
C GLU A 578 17.17 2.73 27.81
N GLU A 579 18.06 3.72 27.75
CA GLU A 579 19.29 3.65 26.94
C GLU A 579 20.14 2.46 27.44
N GLU A 580 19.80 1.24 27.03
CA GLU A 580 20.41 0.00 27.51
C GLU A 580 21.85 -0.08 26.98
N GLU A 581 22.80 0.26 27.84
CA GLU A 581 24.19 -0.17 27.65
C GLU A 581 24.21 -1.70 27.43
N ARG A 582 24.78 -2.12 26.29
CA ARG A 582 24.87 -3.51 25.86
C ARG A 582 25.44 -4.41 26.96
N ASN A 583 24.71 -5.47 27.35
CA ASN A 583 25.13 -6.41 28.39
C ASN A 583 26.16 -7.44 27.88
N ILE A 584 27.40 -6.99 27.70
CA ILE A 584 28.51 -7.78 27.13
C ILE A 584 28.75 -9.09 27.90
N LEU A 585 28.69 -9.05 29.25
CA LEU A 585 28.86 -10.25 30.07
C LEU A 585 27.74 -11.26 29.83
N GLY A 586 26.49 -10.79 29.72
CA GLY A 586 25.34 -11.66 29.45
C GLY A 586 25.44 -12.35 28.08
N GLU A 587 25.88 -11.64 27.05
CA GLU A 587 26.10 -12.21 25.71
C GLU A 587 27.20 -13.29 25.71
N MET A 588 28.32 -13.03 26.40
CA MET A 588 29.42 -13.99 26.54
C MET A 588 29.02 -15.20 27.39
N GLU A 589 28.17 -15.00 28.40
CA GLU A 589 27.62 -16.07 29.23
C GLU A 589 26.72 -17.00 28.41
N ILE A 590 25.81 -16.44 27.60
CA ILE A 590 24.95 -17.22 26.67
C ILE A 590 25.81 -18.02 25.69
N THR A 591 26.84 -17.37 25.13
CA THR A 591 27.80 -17.98 24.22
C THR A 591 28.54 -19.16 24.87
N ALA A 592 29.13 -18.94 26.06
CA ALA A 592 29.85 -19.97 26.78
C ALA A 592 28.93 -21.12 27.22
N ARG A 593 27.70 -20.81 27.66
CA ARG A 593 26.68 -21.81 27.99
C ARG A 593 26.36 -22.70 26.80
N LEU A 594 26.13 -22.11 25.62
CA LEU A 594 25.87 -22.85 24.39
C LEU A 594 27.06 -23.74 23.99
N MET A 595 28.30 -23.26 24.15
CA MET A 595 29.50 -24.07 23.91
C MET A 595 29.65 -25.23 24.89
N ILE A 596 29.21 -25.06 26.14
CA ILE A 596 29.29 -26.08 27.19
C ILE A 596 28.21 -27.14 27.02
N THR A 597 26.97 -26.72 26.74
CA THR A 597 25.80 -27.61 26.69
C THR A 597 25.53 -28.16 25.29
N GLY A 598 26.13 -27.56 24.26
CA GLY A 598 25.86 -27.90 22.85
C GLY A 598 24.42 -27.61 22.43
N GLY A 599 23.68 -26.82 23.21
CA GLY A 599 22.24 -26.62 23.00
C GLY A 599 21.39 -27.87 23.20
N ASP A 600 21.93 -28.97 23.77
CA ASP A 600 21.17 -30.18 24.06
C ASP A 600 20.23 -29.92 25.27
N PRO A 601 18.91 -30.09 25.13
CA PRO A 601 17.96 -29.89 26.23
C PRO A 601 18.28 -30.67 27.50
N LYS A 602 18.95 -31.83 27.40
CA LYS A 602 19.35 -32.64 28.55
C LYS A 602 20.53 -32.05 29.30
N GLU A 603 21.55 -31.58 28.59
CA GLU A 603 22.68 -30.88 29.20
C GLU A 603 22.25 -29.53 29.77
N GLU A 604 21.34 -28.85 29.08
CA GLU A 604 20.75 -27.58 29.52
C GLU A 604 19.95 -27.74 30.83
N ALA A 605 19.19 -28.83 30.98
CA ALA A 605 18.47 -29.14 32.22
C ALA A 605 19.39 -29.44 33.41
N LEU A 606 20.66 -29.81 33.16
CA LEU A 606 21.67 -30.04 34.18
C LEU A 606 22.45 -28.77 34.54
N PHE A 607 22.25 -27.66 33.82
CA PHE A 607 22.93 -26.40 34.04
C PHE A 607 22.30 -25.61 35.20
N ARG A 608 23.04 -25.44 36.30
CA ARG A 608 22.55 -24.84 37.55
C ARG A 608 23.05 -23.41 37.75
N ARG A 609 22.45 -22.67 38.70
CA ARG A 609 22.94 -21.32 39.08
C ARG A 609 24.41 -21.30 39.51
N ALA A 610 24.88 -22.34 40.18
CA ALA A 610 26.30 -22.46 40.55
C ALA A 610 27.22 -22.58 39.32
N ASP A 611 26.73 -23.22 38.26
CA ASP A 611 27.44 -23.32 36.98
C ASP A 611 27.52 -21.94 36.31
N GLN A 612 26.42 -21.18 36.33
CA GLN A 612 26.34 -19.82 35.78
C GLN A 612 27.41 -18.89 36.39
N ARG A 613 27.57 -18.90 37.72
CA ARG A 613 28.63 -18.14 38.41
C ARG A 613 30.02 -18.59 37.97
N MET A 614 30.23 -19.90 37.88
CA MET A 614 31.50 -20.48 37.44
C MET A 614 31.86 -20.05 36.00
N VAL A 615 30.87 -19.99 35.10
CA VAL A 615 31.06 -19.48 33.72
C VAL A 615 31.52 -18.03 33.74
N ARG A 616 30.87 -17.17 34.52
CA ARG A 616 31.30 -15.76 34.66
C ARG A 616 32.74 -15.65 35.16
N ASP A 617 33.09 -16.40 36.21
CA ASP A 617 34.44 -16.39 36.76
C ASP A 617 35.48 -16.86 35.73
N ALA A 618 35.15 -17.88 34.93
CA ALA A 618 36.01 -18.35 33.84
C ALA A 618 36.19 -17.31 32.73
N ILE A 619 35.12 -16.60 32.33
CA ILE A 619 35.17 -15.51 31.35
C ILE A 619 36.09 -14.39 31.84
N TYR A 620 35.95 -13.96 33.10
CA TYR A 620 36.81 -12.92 33.68
C TYR A 620 38.29 -13.35 33.76
N ARG A 621 38.57 -14.60 34.13
CA ARG A 621 39.95 -15.14 34.13
C ARG A 621 40.53 -15.13 32.71
N GLY A 622 39.75 -15.59 31.72
CA GLY A 622 40.14 -15.56 30.30
C GLY A 622 40.40 -14.14 29.78
N ALA A 623 39.51 -13.19 30.11
CA ALA A 623 39.66 -11.78 29.75
C ALA A 623 40.97 -11.19 30.28
N ARG A 624 41.31 -11.46 31.56
CA ARG A 624 42.56 -10.99 32.18
C ARG A 624 43.78 -11.56 31.47
N TYR A 625 43.79 -12.86 31.16
CA TYR A 625 44.90 -13.45 30.41
C TYR A 625 45.13 -12.81 29.06
N ALA A 626 44.04 -12.53 28.33
CA ALA A 626 44.13 -11.91 27.02
C ALA A 626 44.67 -10.47 27.09
N VAL A 627 44.16 -9.67 28.04
CA VAL A 627 44.60 -8.29 28.27
C VAL A 627 46.06 -8.25 28.73
N ASP A 628 46.46 -9.09 29.69
CA ASP A 628 47.85 -9.20 30.16
C ASP A 628 48.81 -9.61 29.03
N ALA A 629 48.34 -10.45 28.10
CA ALA A 629 49.08 -10.87 26.91
C ALA A 629 49.00 -9.86 25.74
N GLY A 630 48.30 -8.74 25.89
CA GLY A 630 48.18 -7.70 24.86
C GLY A 630 47.46 -8.15 23.58
N ARG A 631 46.52 -9.11 23.69
CA ARG A 631 45.76 -9.67 22.55
C ARG A 631 44.26 -9.75 22.84
N GLN A 632 43.46 -10.02 21.81
CA GLN A 632 42.03 -10.31 21.99
C GLN A 632 41.83 -11.62 22.74
N CYS A 633 40.77 -11.69 23.56
CA CYS A 633 40.39 -12.92 24.25
C CYS A 633 39.85 -13.93 23.25
N LEU A 634 40.35 -15.15 23.36
CA LEU A 634 39.98 -16.30 22.53
C LEU A 634 39.18 -17.31 23.35
N THR A 635 38.51 -18.23 22.67
CA THR A 635 37.77 -19.32 23.32
C THR A 635 38.68 -20.19 24.21
N GLU A 636 39.94 -20.38 23.80
CA GLU A 636 40.95 -21.09 24.60
C GLU A 636 41.29 -20.40 25.93
N ASP A 637 41.17 -19.07 26.00
CA ASP A 637 41.46 -18.30 27.22
C ASP A 637 40.36 -18.52 28.27
N VAL A 638 39.10 -18.56 27.83
CA VAL A 638 37.95 -18.89 28.70
C VAL A 638 38.04 -20.36 29.16
N ARG A 639 38.41 -21.27 28.25
CA ARG A 639 38.72 -22.67 28.61
C ARG A 639 39.84 -22.76 29.65
N GLN A 640 40.88 -21.94 29.52
CA GLN A 640 41.95 -21.89 30.51
C GLN A 640 41.42 -21.38 31.87
N GLY A 641 40.54 -20.38 31.87
CA GLY A 641 39.84 -19.93 33.07
C GLY A 641 39.11 -21.05 33.82
N PHE A 642 38.40 -21.93 33.09
CA PHE A 642 37.79 -23.13 33.68
C PHE A 642 38.81 -24.11 34.26
N ARG A 643 39.93 -24.32 33.57
CA ARG A 643 41.01 -25.19 34.05
C ARG A 643 41.66 -24.66 35.32
N ASP A 644 41.78 -23.34 35.45
CA ASP A 644 42.33 -22.75 36.66
C ASP A 644 41.37 -22.89 37.84
N ILE A 645 40.05 -22.78 37.60
CA ILE A 645 39.04 -23.08 38.63
C ILE A 645 39.11 -24.56 39.02
N ALA A 646 39.29 -25.46 38.05
CA ALA A 646 39.43 -26.89 38.30
C ALA A 646 40.69 -27.24 39.12
N ASN A 647 41.74 -26.43 39.01
CA ASN A 647 43.02 -26.62 39.71
C ASN A 647 43.13 -25.81 41.02
N ASP A 648 42.16 -24.94 41.31
CA ASP A 648 42.15 -24.07 42.49
C ASP A 648 41.86 -24.88 43.76
N PRO A 649 42.82 -25.00 44.71
CA PRO A 649 42.64 -25.78 45.93
C PRO A 649 41.50 -25.27 46.83
N GLU A 650 41.13 -23.98 46.72
CA GLU A 650 40.06 -23.36 47.49
C GLU A 650 38.66 -23.70 46.94
N THR A 651 38.58 -24.23 45.71
CA THR A 651 37.30 -24.65 45.12
C THR A 651 36.93 -26.07 45.59
N PRO A 652 35.68 -26.30 46.06
CA PRO A 652 35.22 -27.63 46.45
C PRO A 652 35.43 -28.68 45.36
N GLU A 653 35.69 -29.94 45.73
CA GLU A 653 36.00 -31.04 44.79
C GLU A 653 34.93 -31.22 43.70
N GLU A 654 33.64 -31.11 44.06
CA GLU A 654 32.54 -31.19 43.11
C GLU A 654 32.59 -30.04 42.10
N GLY A 655 32.90 -28.82 42.55
CA GLY A 655 33.08 -27.64 41.71
C GLY A 655 34.28 -27.76 40.78
N ARG A 656 35.41 -28.29 41.28
CA ARG A 656 36.61 -28.53 40.47
C ARG A 656 36.34 -29.50 39.33
N ARG A 657 35.65 -30.61 39.62
CA ARG A 657 35.28 -31.61 38.62
C ARG A 657 34.31 -31.02 37.58
N ARG A 658 33.35 -30.22 38.01
CA ARG A 658 32.39 -29.55 37.11
C ARG A 658 33.07 -28.54 36.19
N ALA A 659 33.98 -27.71 36.73
CA ALA A 659 34.78 -26.76 35.96
C ALA A 659 35.62 -27.45 34.87
N TYR A 660 36.26 -28.58 35.23
CA TYR A 660 37.01 -29.39 34.27
C TYR A 660 36.12 -29.91 33.13
N GLN A 661 34.94 -30.45 33.44
CA GLN A 661 33.99 -30.93 32.44
C GLN A 661 33.54 -29.82 31.49
N MET A 662 33.22 -28.64 32.00
CA MET A 662 32.84 -27.48 31.19
C MET A 662 33.97 -27.01 30.27
N GLY A 663 35.19 -26.92 30.80
CA GLY A 663 36.36 -26.54 30.01
C GLY A 663 36.68 -27.55 28.90
N GLU A 664 36.46 -28.85 29.13
CA GLU A 664 36.65 -29.87 28.10
C GLU A 664 35.52 -29.86 27.05
N ALA A 665 34.28 -29.56 27.43
CA ALA A 665 33.19 -29.34 26.48
C ALA A 665 33.47 -28.14 25.55
N MET A 666 33.92 -27.00 26.11
CA MET A 666 34.37 -25.85 25.31
C MET A 666 35.58 -26.18 24.42
N GLY A 667 36.35 -27.20 24.76
CA GLY A 667 37.48 -27.68 23.95
C GLY A 667 37.10 -28.06 22.52
N LEU A 668 35.84 -28.45 22.27
CA LEU A 668 35.34 -28.74 20.93
C LEU A 668 35.43 -27.53 19.98
N PHE A 669 35.36 -26.31 20.52
CA PHE A 669 35.42 -25.06 19.76
C PHE A 669 36.83 -24.45 19.68
N VAL A 670 37.84 -25.13 20.24
CA VAL A 670 39.25 -24.69 20.23
C VAL A 670 40.01 -25.33 19.07
N ASP A 671 39.62 -26.54 18.68
CA ASP A 671 40.30 -27.37 17.68
C ASP A 671 39.46 -27.56 16.40
N GLY A 672 40.05 -28.11 15.34
CA GLY A 672 39.33 -28.47 14.12
C GLY A 672 38.80 -27.27 13.32
N PHE A 673 37.66 -27.44 12.65
CA PHE A 673 37.01 -26.36 11.90
C PHE A 673 36.39 -25.31 12.84
N ASP A 674 35.78 -25.74 13.93
CA ASP A 674 35.17 -24.85 14.93
C ASP A 674 36.24 -23.96 15.57
N GLY A 675 37.44 -24.48 15.85
CA GLY A 675 38.59 -23.67 16.27
C GLY A 675 39.06 -22.64 15.24
N GLN A 676 38.95 -22.93 13.93
CA GLN A 676 39.28 -21.95 12.89
C GLN A 676 38.31 -20.77 12.89
N VAL A 677 37.03 -21.03 13.17
CA VAL A 677 35.97 -20.02 13.17
C VAL A 677 35.92 -19.26 14.51
N PHE A 678 35.91 -19.96 15.65
CA PHE A 678 35.60 -19.39 16.96
C PHE A 678 36.81 -19.19 17.89
N ASN A 679 38.00 -19.72 17.55
CA ASN A 679 39.21 -19.62 18.38
C ASN A 679 40.37 -18.90 17.66
N ARG A 680 40.05 -17.83 16.94
CA ARG A 680 41.04 -16.95 16.30
C ARG A 680 40.73 -15.50 16.57
N PRO A 681 41.74 -14.59 16.60
CA PRO A 681 41.48 -13.17 16.70
C PRO A 681 40.51 -12.70 15.61
N GLY A 682 39.48 -11.98 16.02
CA GLY A 682 38.45 -11.43 15.14
C GLY A 682 38.97 -10.21 14.38
N GLU A 683 38.65 -10.14 13.09
CA GLU A 683 38.93 -8.98 12.23
C GLU A 683 37.61 -8.25 11.91
N PRO A 684 37.61 -6.90 11.90
CA PRO A 684 36.43 -6.14 11.47
C PRO A 684 36.09 -6.49 10.02
N TRP A 685 34.82 -6.76 9.75
CA TRP A 685 34.35 -6.92 8.38
C TRP A 685 34.38 -5.60 7.62
N PRO A 686 34.60 -5.63 6.29
CA PRO A 686 34.58 -4.41 5.49
C PRO A 686 33.19 -3.77 5.55
N GLU A 687 33.16 -2.44 5.58
CA GLU A 687 31.92 -1.70 5.44
C GLU A 687 31.47 -1.74 3.98
N CYS A 688 30.40 -2.47 3.71
CA CYS A 688 29.83 -2.61 2.38
C CYS A 688 28.31 -2.39 2.40
N ASP A 689 27.72 -2.14 1.23
CA ASP A 689 26.28 -2.00 1.07
C ASP A 689 25.56 -3.32 1.44
N VAL A 690 26.09 -4.48 1.00
CA VAL A 690 25.47 -5.79 1.24
C VAL A 690 26.49 -6.83 1.72
N THR A 691 26.24 -7.44 2.88
CA THR A 691 26.99 -8.61 3.36
C THR A 691 26.10 -9.85 3.31
N ILE A 692 26.51 -10.88 2.57
CA ILE A 692 25.85 -12.19 2.56
C ILE A 692 26.68 -13.19 3.36
N ILE A 693 26.02 -13.94 4.23
CA ILE A 693 26.62 -14.93 5.11
C ILE A 693 25.95 -16.28 4.83
N ASP A 694 26.63 -17.10 4.04
CA ASP A 694 26.22 -18.48 3.77
C ASP A 694 26.69 -19.37 4.92
N LEU A 695 25.73 -19.84 5.72
CA LEU A 695 25.95 -20.72 6.86
C LEU A 695 26.48 -22.10 6.44
N ALA A 696 26.35 -22.46 5.16
CA ALA A 696 26.95 -23.62 4.50
C ALA A 696 26.98 -24.89 5.37
N HIS A 697 28.14 -25.20 5.96
CA HIS A 697 28.37 -26.44 6.72
C HIS A 697 27.54 -26.52 8.00
N TYR A 698 27.41 -25.41 8.73
CA TYR A 698 26.73 -25.36 10.03
C TYR A 698 25.21 -25.39 9.95
N ALA A 699 24.64 -25.19 8.77
CA ALA A 699 23.20 -25.24 8.61
C ALA A 699 22.64 -26.68 8.47
N ASN A 700 23.50 -27.70 8.53
CA ASN A 700 23.11 -29.12 8.46
C ASN A 700 22.75 -29.67 9.84
N GLU A 701 21.94 -30.74 9.86
CA GLU A 701 21.58 -31.43 11.11
C GLU A 701 22.81 -31.90 11.88
N GLY A 702 22.80 -31.75 13.21
CA GLY A 702 23.91 -32.10 14.10
C GLY A 702 24.92 -30.96 14.34
N TYR A 703 24.67 -29.75 13.83
CA TYR A 703 25.47 -28.55 14.06
C TYR A 703 24.66 -27.42 14.71
N GLU A 704 23.60 -27.76 15.46
CA GLU A 704 22.67 -26.79 16.03
C GLU A 704 23.38 -25.78 16.95
N ALA A 705 24.34 -26.26 17.76
CA ALA A 705 25.17 -25.42 18.62
C ALA A 705 26.04 -24.45 17.82
N GLN A 706 26.75 -24.95 16.79
CA GLN A 706 27.61 -24.15 15.93
C GLN A 706 26.81 -23.13 15.12
N LEU A 707 25.61 -23.49 14.67
CA LEU A 707 24.70 -22.61 13.97
C LEU A 707 24.26 -21.44 14.87
N ALA A 708 23.73 -21.75 16.06
CA ALA A 708 23.31 -20.74 17.02
C ALA A 708 24.49 -19.84 17.44
N LEU A 709 25.66 -20.43 17.68
CA LEU A 709 26.88 -19.69 18.01
C LEU A 709 27.33 -18.76 16.87
N SER A 710 27.24 -19.23 15.61
CA SER A 710 27.54 -18.42 14.43
C SER A 710 26.62 -17.22 14.36
N VAL A 711 25.31 -17.41 14.51
CA VAL A 711 24.31 -16.33 14.44
C VAL A 711 24.52 -15.31 15.57
N ILE A 712 24.78 -15.75 16.80
CA ILE A 712 25.10 -14.87 17.94
C ILE A 712 26.36 -14.06 17.63
N SER A 713 27.43 -14.72 17.19
CA SER A 713 28.70 -14.05 16.91
C SER A 713 28.60 -13.06 15.75
N ILE A 714 27.85 -13.41 14.69
CA ILE A 714 27.53 -12.50 13.58
C ILE A 714 26.76 -11.28 14.09
N THR A 715 25.74 -11.50 14.92
CA THR A 715 24.93 -10.40 15.49
C THR A 715 25.82 -9.46 16.29
N ASN A 716 26.73 -10.00 17.11
CA ASN A 716 27.69 -9.20 17.87
C ASN A 716 28.62 -8.38 16.97
N VAL A 717 29.12 -8.96 15.87
CA VAL A 717 29.91 -8.23 14.87
C VAL A 717 29.09 -7.10 14.24
N ILE A 718 27.83 -7.35 13.88
CA ILE A 718 26.93 -6.35 13.31
C ILE A 718 26.66 -5.22 14.32
N THR A 719 26.37 -5.55 15.58
CA THR A 719 26.12 -4.57 16.66
C THR A 719 27.35 -3.71 16.92
N ALA A 720 28.54 -4.32 17.00
CA ALA A 720 29.79 -3.60 17.17
C ALA A 720 30.11 -2.68 15.98
N MET A 721 29.74 -3.07 14.75
CA MET A 721 29.82 -2.19 13.58
C MET A 721 28.85 -1.01 13.69
N ALA A 722 27.61 -1.23 14.14
CA ALA A 722 26.61 -0.18 14.31
C ALA A 722 27.01 0.86 15.38
N GLU A 723 27.55 0.44 16.53
CA GLU A 723 28.01 1.32 17.62
C GLU A 723 29.12 2.29 17.17
N ARG A 724 30.06 1.81 16.35
CA ARG A 724 31.16 2.63 15.81
C ARG A 724 30.68 3.78 14.93
N ILE A 725 29.59 3.57 14.20
CA ILE A 725 29.03 4.57 13.28
C ILE A 725 28.31 5.67 14.08
N ASN A 726 27.56 5.29 15.11
CA ASN A 726 26.86 6.24 15.98
C ASN A 726 27.82 7.15 16.75
N THR A 727 28.97 6.62 17.18
CA THR A 727 30.00 7.38 17.91
C THR A 727 30.86 8.28 17.02
N ALA A 728 31.01 7.95 15.72
CA ALA A 728 31.79 8.74 14.76
C ALA A 728 31.08 10.02 14.24
N GLY A 729 29.83 10.26 14.62
CA GLY A 729 29.09 11.49 14.30
C GLY A 729 28.70 11.65 12.82
N ASP A 730 28.79 10.58 12.02
CA ASP A 730 28.40 10.61 10.61
C ASP A 730 26.87 10.60 10.49
N ARG A 731 26.28 11.80 10.34
CA ARG A 731 24.82 12.00 10.27
C ARG A 731 24.18 11.47 8.98
N SER A 732 24.94 10.86 8.05
CA SER A 732 24.36 10.11 6.94
C SER A 732 23.90 8.71 7.38
N CYS A 733 23.12 8.63 8.46
CA CYS A 733 22.73 7.36 9.08
C CYS A 733 21.86 6.55 8.11
N ARG A 734 22.47 5.61 7.39
CA ARG A 734 21.77 4.61 6.59
C ARG A 734 21.20 3.58 7.55
N SER A 735 19.90 3.30 7.46
CA SER A 735 19.27 2.24 8.22
C SER A 735 19.97 0.90 7.96
N SER A 736 20.15 0.10 9.01
CA SER A 736 20.62 -1.28 8.91
C SER A 736 19.43 -2.23 8.80
N MET A 737 19.50 -3.18 7.87
CA MET A 737 18.49 -4.21 7.66
C MET A 737 19.14 -5.59 7.77
N SER A 738 18.62 -6.44 8.66
CA SER A 738 19.04 -7.84 8.79
C SER A 738 17.95 -8.75 8.25
N VAL A 739 18.30 -9.67 7.35
CA VAL A 739 17.40 -10.69 6.82
C VAL A 739 17.96 -12.07 7.16
N THR A 740 17.15 -12.89 7.80
CA THR A 740 17.45 -14.29 8.09
C THR A 740 16.48 -15.16 7.31
N SER A 741 16.99 -16.03 6.42
CA SER A 741 16.17 -16.88 5.56
C SER A 741 16.47 -18.37 5.71
#